data_AF-A0A5N9G8M8-F1
#
_entry.id   AF-A0A5N9G8M8-F1
#
_cell.length_a   1.000
_cell.length_b   1.000
_cell.length_c   1.000
_cell.angle_alpha   90.00
_cell.angle_beta   90.00
_cell.angle_gamma   90.00
#
_symmetry.space_group_name_H-M   'P 1'
#
loop_
_entity.id
_entity.type
_entity.pdbx_description
1 polymer ?
#
loop_
_entity_poly.entity_id
_entity_poly.type
_entity_poly.pdbx_seq_one_letter_code
_entity_poly.pdbx_strand_id
1 'polypeptide(L)'
;MSTPNSAVDNLLLEAEKEAGRHTWEGPFSEYLTKVIVDPSVSRLSHRLVYDAIMDGGATETPAGEPVYGVFQGKIFGLDDSLDRIAQYFSSAARRLEIRKRILLLLGPPASGKSSVADLIKEALERHTRTEAGTVYAIKGCPMQEEPLHLVPDSLRPRLMREYGIHVEGQLCPRCRYMFRGKYKGNPAKVPVVRVVFSAQEAVGIGQYVATNPRPRTELLVGSINDDKLEGDRLEVAGKAFRLDGEFNVANRGLVEFVEMFKADDHLLTALLGLSQEQLIKMERFGSVYADEVIIAHSNVADFNEFLAKPTSEALRDRIIAVQIPYNTRVSDEVKIYEAMIKSSGLENVHIPPLTLPTASVFAVLSRLKSPNKAAVSLLEKMRAYDGVLVRNFDAEDVKKERIHFSDEAMEGVSPRYVMNRLSHVASKPEVSCVAPLLALESLWDGLNEYVDGSETRTAAYIRLIRDTVEEYNERATKDVQQAYMERFEETAAELLDDYLNNLIIEFSSDIERDPGTGARREADERSMREMEKHIDISDRERRQFRWDIHLFFTDRKRRSAPYDYTSEPRMKAAIDVRLFPDRRTLHTTLSKPRSAKMQVEWARRRGAIHNRLVNAYGYCDDCAEDTVEYVIHVLKGRTVIRTQKKERIDWLWGHESSSPPGAQDPEETPESEEAADD
;
A
#
# COMPACT_ATOMS: atom_id res chain seq x y z
N MET A 1 44.36 -6.02 3.50
CA MET A 1 43.61 -5.02 4.27
C MET A 1 43.86 -3.68 3.60
N SER A 2 42.93 -3.23 2.75
CA SER A 2 42.97 -1.89 2.15
C SER A 2 42.80 -0.86 3.26
N THR A 3 43.70 0.11 3.35
CA THR A 3 43.68 1.18 4.35
C THR A 3 42.39 1.99 4.24
N PRO A 4 41.77 2.44 5.35
CA PRO A 4 40.51 3.19 5.35
C PRO A 4 40.46 4.38 4.38
N ASN A 5 41.61 5.06 4.17
CA ASN A 5 41.72 6.19 3.24
C ASN A 5 41.39 5.84 1.79
N SER A 6 41.72 4.64 1.29
CA SER A 6 41.42 4.28 -0.11
C SER A 6 39.94 4.02 -0.35
N ALA A 7 39.20 3.60 0.68
CA ALA A 7 37.75 3.42 0.59
C ALA A 7 37.03 4.77 0.63
N VAL A 8 37.51 5.70 1.46
CA VAL A 8 37.01 7.08 1.51
C VAL A 8 37.29 7.81 0.19
N ASP A 9 38.51 7.72 -0.35
CA ASP A 9 38.86 8.37 -1.60
C ASP A 9 38.06 7.82 -2.79
N ASN A 10 37.79 6.50 -2.81
CA ASN A 10 36.92 5.90 -3.83
C ASN A 10 35.46 6.37 -3.69
N LEU A 11 34.93 6.45 -2.47
CA LEU A 11 33.59 6.97 -2.23
C LEU A 11 33.46 8.44 -2.64
N LEU A 12 34.49 9.27 -2.38
CA LEU A 12 34.52 10.67 -2.80
C LEU A 12 34.60 10.79 -4.34
N LEU A 13 35.42 9.97 -4.99
CA LEU A 13 35.49 9.89 -6.47
C LEU A 13 34.17 9.42 -7.08
N GLU A 14 33.47 8.47 -6.46
CA GLU A 14 32.14 8.03 -6.86
C GLU A 14 31.11 9.15 -6.67
N ALA A 15 31.13 9.84 -5.53
CA ALA A 15 30.25 10.97 -5.25
C ALA A 15 30.49 12.15 -6.23
N GLU A 16 31.74 12.47 -6.56
CA GLU A 16 32.08 13.49 -7.57
C GLU A 16 31.61 13.08 -8.97
N LYS A 17 31.80 11.81 -9.34
CA LYS A 17 31.28 11.28 -10.61
C LYS A 17 29.77 11.32 -10.66
N GLU A 18 29.06 10.96 -9.58
CA GLU A 18 27.61 11.05 -9.50
C GLU A 18 27.12 12.49 -9.59
N ALA A 19 27.79 13.43 -8.90
CA ALA A 19 27.46 14.85 -8.95
C ALA A 19 27.64 15.44 -10.37
N GLY A 20 28.67 15.03 -11.10
CA GLY A 20 28.93 15.47 -12.48
C GLY A 20 28.13 14.72 -13.56
N ARG A 21 27.55 13.55 -13.25
CA ARG A 21 26.92 12.67 -14.25
C ARG A 21 25.70 13.29 -14.92
N HIS A 22 25.02 14.19 -14.23
CA HIS A 22 23.79 14.82 -14.70
C HIS A 22 23.97 16.29 -15.11
N THR A 23 25.22 16.76 -15.20
CA THR A 23 25.50 18.15 -15.59
C THR A 23 25.76 18.25 -17.09
N TRP A 24 24.85 18.90 -17.81
CA TRP A 24 25.09 19.37 -19.18
C TRP A 24 24.78 20.86 -19.23
N GLU A 25 25.63 21.63 -19.91
CA GLU A 25 25.42 23.03 -20.23
C GLU A 25 25.87 23.30 -21.66
N GLY A 26 25.03 23.97 -22.44
CA GLY A 26 25.34 24.31 -23.82
C GLY A 26 24.46 25.45 -24.35
N PRO A 27 24.77 25.96 -25.55
CA PRO A 27 23.92 26.95 -26.20
C PRO A 27 22.59 26.32 -26.64
N PHE A 28 21.54 27.15 -26.76
CA PHE A 28 20.24 26.73 -27.29
C PHE A 28 20.33 26.02 -28.65
N SER A 29 21.29 26.36 -29.51
CA SER A 29 21.50 25.66 -30.79
C SER A 29 21.85 24.18 -30.63
N GLU A 30 22.65 23.83 -29.61
CA GLU A 30 22.99 22.44 -29.32
C GLU A 30 21.78 21.71 -28.74
N TYR A 31 21.06 22.34 -27.81
CA TYR A 31 19.81 21.81 -27.29
C TYR A 31 18.78 21.56 -28.40
N LEU A 32 18.57 22.52 -29.31
CA LEU A 32 17.62 22.37 -30.41
C LEU A 32 18.02 21.20 -31.34
N THR A 33 19.32 20.98 -31.54
CA THR A 33 19.80 19.81 -32.29
C THR A 33 19.44 18.50 -31.56
N LYS A 34 19.60 18.44 -30.24
CA LYS A 34 19.19 17.27 -29.43
C LYS A 34 17.70 16.99 -29.56
N VAL A 35 16.84 18.01 -29.45
CA VAL A 35 15.38 17.85 -29.57
C VAL A 35 14.96 17.43 -30.99
N ILE A 36 15.64 17.91 -32.02
CA ILE A 36 15.37 17.49 -33.41
C ILE A 36 15.72 16.01 -33.61
N VAL A 37 16.81 15.54 -33.01
CA VAL A 37 17.20 14.12 -33.05
C VAL A 37 16.26 13.26 -32.22
N ASP A 38 15.89 13.74 -31.03
CA ASP A 38 14.99 13.06 -30.11
C ASP A 38 13.92 14.03 -29.56
N PRO A 39 12.73 14.05 -30.17
CA PRO A 39 11.62 14.89 -29.71
C PRO A 39 11.08 14.53 -28.32
N SER A 40 11.44 13.38 -27.75
CA SER A 40 11.00 12.98 -26.40
C SER A 40 11.57 13.90 -25.31
N VAL A 41 12.70 14.56 -25.60
CA VAL A 41 13.36 15.54 -24.72
C VAL A 41 12.46 16.74 -24.39
N SER A 42 11.57 17.13 -25.30
CA SER A 42 10.66 18.26 -25.12
C SER A 42 9.24 17.87 -24.70
N ARG A 43 9.09 16.71 -24.05
CA ARG A 43 7.78 16.26 -23.54
C ARG A 43 7.28 17.13 -22.40
N LEU A 44 5.96 17.15 -22.22
CA LEU A 44 5.30 17.90 -21.14
C LEU A 44 5.31 17.15 -19.81
N SER A 45 5.02 17.86 -18.73
CA SER A 45 4.93 17.38 -17.34
C SER A 45 4.18 16.05 -17.19
N HIS A 46 2.96 15.96 -17.72
CA HIS A 46 2.11 14.76 -17.59
C HIS A 46 2.70 13.53 -18.28
N ARG A 47 3.40 13.73 -19.41
CA ARG A 47 4.11 12.64 -20.10
C ARG A 47 5.33 12.21 -19.30
N LEU A 48 6.08 13.17 -18.74
CA LEU A 48 7.24 12.90 -17.91
C LEU A 48 6.86 12.11 -16.64
N VAL A 49 5.77 12.49 -15.97
CA VAL A 49 5.25 11.75 -14.80
C VAL A 49 4.75 10.36 -15.18
N TYR A 50 4.04 10.23 -16.32
CA TYR A 50 3.62 8.92 -16.83
C TYR A 50 4.81 7.99 -17.11
N ASP A 51 5.83 8.51 -17.82
CA ASP A 51 7.05 7.75 -18.12
C ASP A 51 7.76 7.36 -16.81
N ALA A 52 7.80 8.23 -15.80
CA ALA A 52 8.37 7.95 -14.49
C ALA A 52 7.64 6.83 -13.72
N ILE A 53 6.31 6.78 -13.81
CA ILE A 53 5.51 5.68 -13.22
C ILE A 53 5.82 4.36 -13.93
N MET A 54 6.00 4.39 -15.25
CA MET A 54 6.27 3.21 -16.07
C MET A 54 7.73 2.74 -16.03
N ASP A 55 8.66 3.60 -15.62
CA ASP A 55 10.09 3.30 -15.51
C ASP A 55 10.38 2.15 -14.51
N GLY A 56 9.51 1.98 -13.50
CA GLY A 56 9.55 0.84 -12.58
C GLY A 56 9.09 -0.49 -13.20
N GLY A 57 8.62 -0.49 -14.44
CA GLY A 57 7.98 -1.62 -15.10
C GLY A 57 6.50 -1.76 -14.72
N ALA A 58 5.72 -2.32 -15.64
CA ALA A 58 4.35 -2.75 -15.40
C ALA A 58 4.23 -4.22 -15.76
N THR A 59 3.77 -5.03 -14.81
CA THR A 59 3.50 -6.46 -14.98
C THR A 59 2.03 -6.74 -14.76
N GLU A 60 1.53 -7.89 -15.20
CA GLU A 60 0.16 -8.32 -14.89
C GLU A 60 0.20 -9.47 -13.88
N THR A 61 -0.72 -9.46 -12.92
CA THR A 61 -0.98 -10.63 -12.07
C THR A 61 -1.49 -11.80 -12.91
N PRO A 62 -1.48 -13.04 -12.41
CA PRO A 62 -2.12 -14.18 -13.09
C PRO A 62 -3.61 -13.95 -13.41
N ALA A 63 -4.27 -13.04 -12.67
CA ALA A 63 -5.67 -12.64 -12.90
C ALA A 63 -5.82 -11.55 -13.99
N GLY A 64 -4.71 -11.05 -14.56
CA GLY A 64 -4.69 -9.98 -15.55
C GLY A 64 -4.76 -8.56 -14.96
N GLU A 65 -4.54 -8.41 -13.66
CA GLU A 65 -4.57 -7.09 -13.01
C GLU A 65 -3.19 -6.42 -13.14
N PRO A 66 -3.12 -5.12 -13.52
CA PRO A 66 -1.84 -4.44 -13.69
C PRO A 66 -1.19 -4.13 -12.35
N VAL A 67 0.12 -4.38 -12.27
CA VAL A 67 0.99 -4.11 -11.13
C VAL A 67 2.12 -3.21 -11.60
N TYR A 68 2.23 -2.04 -10.97
CA TYR A 68 3.24 -1.04 -11.30
C TYR A 68 4.41 -1.13 -10.31
N GLY A 69 5.63 -1.35 -10.82
CA GLY A 69 6.82 -1.60 -10.00
C GLY A 69 7.16 -0.45 -9.05
N VAL A 70 6.76 0.79 -9.37
CA VAL A 70 6.93 1.96 -8.49
C VAL A 70 6.21 1.81 -7.14
N PHE A 71 5.08 1.11 -7.11
CA PHE A 71 4.28 0.91 -5.90
C PHE A 71 4.49 -0.47 -5.26
N GLN A 72 5.12 -1.40 -5.98
CA GLN A 72 5.30 -2.78 -5.55
C GLN A 72 6.12 -2.87 -4.25
N GLY A 73 5.61 -3.64 -3.29
CA GLY A 73 6.25 -3.82 -1.97
C GLY A 73 6.14 -2.60 -1.04
N LYS A 74 5.47 -1.52 -1.48
CA LYS A 74 5.29 -0.28 -0.71
C LYS A 74 3.82 0.06 -0.47
N ILE A 75 2.95 -0.23 -1.44
CA ILE A 75 1.49 -0.07 -1.34
C ILE A 75 0.84 -1.43 -1.52
N PHE A 76 -0.14 -1.75 -0.67
CA PHE A 76 -0.82 -3.05 -0.66
C PHE A 76 -2.34 -2.84 -0.71
N GLY A 77 -3.04 -3.63 -1.51
CA GLY A 77 -4.52 -3.66 -1.55
C GLY A 77 -5.20 -2.53 -2.31
N LEU A 78 -4.44 -1.70 -3.04
CA LEU A 78 -4.95 -0.54 -3.80
C LEU A 78 -4.81 -0.69 -5.33
N ASP A 79 -4.74 -1.92 -5.84
CA ASP A 79 -4.44 -2.20 -7.25
C ASP A 79 -5.38 -1.45 -8.21
N ASP A 80 -6.70 -1.51 -7.96
CA ASP A 80 -7.73 -0.81 -8.77
C ASP A 80 -7.55 0.72 -8.75
N SER A 81 -7.19 1.29 -7.60
CA SER A 81 -6.97 2.73 -7.44
C SER A 81 -5.70 3.18 -8.15
N LEU A 82 -4.62 2.40 -8.04
CA LEU A 82 -3.35 2.66 -8.71
C LEU A 82 -3.51 2.56 -10.23
N ASP A 83 -4.29 1.60 -10.72
CA ASP A 83 -4.59 1.48 -12.14
C ASP A 83 -5.36 2.70 -12.68
N ARG A 84 -6.37 3.20 -11.95
CA ARG A 84 -7.06 4.45 -12.33
C ARG A 84 -6.12 5.65 -12.40
N ILE A 85 -5.16 5.76 -11.49
CA ILE A 85 -4.13 6.81 -11.51
C ILE A 85 -3.25 6.66 -12.77
N ALA A 86 -2.77 5.45 -13.06
CA ALA A 86 -1.96 5.19 -14.24
C ALA A 86 -2.73 5.45 -15.54
N GLN A 87 -4.02 5.10 -15.61
CA GLN A 87 -4.91 5.39 -16.74
C GLN A 87 -5.11 6.91 -16.93
N TYR A 88 -5.27 7.67 -15.84
CA TYR A 88 -5.29 9.13 -15.88
C TYR A 88 -4.02 9.69 -16.54
N PHE A 89 -2.84 9.26 -16.07
CA PHE A 89 -1.57 9.73 -16.63
C PHE A 89 -1.35 9.27 -18.07
N SER A 90 -1.74 8.05 -18.43
CA SER A 90 -1.68 7.53 -19.80
C SER A 90 -2.52 8.38 -20.76
N SER A 91 -3.72 8.78 -20.32
CA SER A 91 -4.62 9.64 -21.10
C SER A 91 -4.09 11.08 -21.18
N ALA A 92 -3.59 11.63 -20.06
CA ALA A 92 -3.03 12.97 -20.00
C ALA A 92 -1.75 13.13 -20.83
N ALA A 93 -0.91 12.09 -20.87
CA ALA A 93 0.31 12.02 -21.66
C ALA A 93 0.07 12.18 -23.17
N ARG A 94 -1.14 11.87 -23.65
CA ARG A 94 -1.56 12.05 -25.07
C ARG A 94 -2.06 13.47 -25.38
N ARG A 95 -1.83 14.44 -24.47
CA ARG A 95 -2.23 15.85 -24.60
C ARG A 95 -3.75 16.08 -24.73
N LEU A 96 -4.54 15.15 -24.21
CA LEU A 96 -6.00 15.30 -24.12
C LEU A 96 -6.38 16.35 -23.06
N GLU A 97 -7.60 16.89 -23.12
CA GLU A 97 -8.09 17.89 -22.15
C GLU A 97 -7.99 17.45 -20.68
N ILE A 98 -7.91 16.15 -20.43
CA ILE A 98 -7.75 15.56 -19.10
C ILE A 98 -6.51 16.10 -18.35
N ARG A 99 -5.48 16.57 -19.06
CA ARG A 99 -4.28 17.21 -18.48
C ARG A 99 -4.56 18.57 -17.81
N LYS A 100 -5.69 19.18 -18.13
CA LYS A 100 -6.16 20.46 -17.57
C LYS A 100 -7.09 20.23 -16.38
N ARG A 101 -6.83 19.15 -15.64
CA ARG A 101 -7.64 18.71 -14.51
C ARG A 101 -6.73 18.28 -13.36
N ILE A 102 -7.18 18.57 -12.16
CA ILE A 102 -6.57 18.22 -10.89
C ILE A 102 -6.86 16.75 -10.62
N LEU A 103 -5.81 15.95 -10.39
CA LEU A 103 -5.95 14.59 -9.89
C LEU A 103 -6.16 14.65 -8.38
N LEU A 104 -7.38 14.38 -7.91
CA LEU A 104 -7.74 14.39 -6.50
C LEU A 104 -7.73 12.97 -5.94
N LEU A 105 -6.84 12.68 -5.00
CA LEU A 105 -6.85 11.45 -4.20
C LEU A 105 -7.79 11.65 -3.01
N LEU A 106 -8.89 10.91 -2.99
CA LEU A 106 -9.96 11.04 -1.99
C LEU A 106 -10.06 9.79 -1.13
N GLY A 107 -10.05 9.93 0.19
CA GLY A 107 -10.05 8.74 1.05
C GLY A 107 -9.98 9.05 2.54
N PRO A 108 -10.30 8.09 3.40
CA PRO A 108 -10.25 8.28 4.84
C PRO A 108 -8.81 8.53 5.35
N PRO A 109 -8.63 9.09 6.56
CA PRO A 109 -7.29 9.32 7.11
C PRO A 109 -6.45 8.04 7.11
N ALA A 110 -5.14 8.12 6.87
CA ALA A 110 -4.26 6.95 6.82
C ALA A 110 -4.59 5.88 5.76
N SER A 111 -5.34 6.21 4.70
CA SER A 111 -5.57 5.30 3.56
C SER A 111 -4.41 5.22 2.54
N GLY A 112 -3.28 5.91 2.77
CA GLY A 112 -2.13 5.87 1.86
C GLY A 112 -2.11 6.94 0.77
N LYS A 113 -3.03 7.93 0.78
CA LYS A 113 -3.07 9.05 -0.20
C LYS A 113 -1.73 9.76 -0.39
N SER A 114 -1.17 10.28 0.70
CA SER A 114 0.11 11.00 0.66
C SER A 114 1.24 10.06 0.27
N SER A 115 1.23 8.81 0.75
CA SER A 115 2.22 7.80 0.34
C SER A 115 2.21 7.54 -1.16
N VAL A 116 1.05 7.51 -1.82
CA VAL A 116 0.95 7.39 -3.28
C VAL A 116 1.53 8.63 -3.97
N ALA A 117 1.21 9.84 -3.50
CA ALA A 117 1.77 11.07 -4.05
C ALA A 117 3.29 11.16 -3.87
N ASP A 118 3.81 10.75 -2.71
CA ASP A 118 5.24 10.68 -2.39
C ASP A 118 5.96 9.71 -3.32
N LEU A 119 5.40 8.53 -3.58
CA LEU A 119 6.00 7.57 -4.51
C LEU A 119 6.02 8.07 -5.97
N ILE A 120 5.03 8.86 -6.38
CA ILE A 120 5.03 9.50 -7.70
C ILE A 120 6.12 10.58 -7.76
N LYS A 121 6.30 11.39 -6.71
CA LYS A 121 7.40 12.37 -6.60
C LYS A 121 8.77 11.67 -6.66
N GLU A 122 8.98 10.64 -5.85
CA GLU A 122 10.21 9.83 -5.86
C GLU A 122 10.49 9.22 -7.23
N ALA A 123 9.46 8.70 -7.90
CA ALA A 123 9.58 8.15 -9.24
C ALA A 123 10.00 9.22 -10.26
N LEU A 124 9.39 10.40 -10.22
CA LEU A 124 9.75 11.53 -11.07
C LEU A 124 11.20 11.97 -10.84
N GLU A 125 11.61 12.12 -9.59
CA GLU A 125 13.00 12.47 -9.24
C GLU A 125 14.00 11.44 -9.78
N ARG A 126 13.75 10.15 -9.57
CA ARG A 126 14.62 9.09 -10.09
C ARG A 126 14.64 9.10 -11.61
N HIS A 127 13.47 9.24 -12.23
CA HIS A 127 13.34 9.24 -13.68
C HIS A 127 14.19 10.36 -14.30
N THR A 128 14.13 11.60 -13.78
CA THR A 128 14.91 12.74 -14.33
C THR A 128 16.44 12.56 -14.27
N ARG A 129 16.94 11.66 -13.42
CA ARG A 129 18.36 11.26 -13.38
C ARG A 129 18.73 10.31 -14.52
N THR A 130 17.79 9.59 -15.11
CA THR A 130 18.04 8.71 -16.27
C THR A 130 18.26 9.51 -17.56
N GLU A 131 18.81 8.88 -18.60
CA GLU A 131 18.92 9.51 -19.93
C GLU A 131 17.53 9.72 -20.55
N ALA A 132 16.68 8.69 -20.46
CA ALA A 132 15.30 8.72 -20.94
C ALA A 132 14.45 9.78 -20.24
N GLY A 133 14.82 10.18 -19.01
CA GLY A 133 14.16 11.16 -18.16
C GLY A 133 14.64 12.61 -18.30
N THR A 134 15.60 12.88 -19.17
CA THR A 134 16.32 14.17 -19.17
C THR A 134 15.40 15.38 -19.37
N VAL A 135 15.57 16.41 -18.52
CA VAL A 135 14.90 17.70 -18.62
C VAL A 135 15.94 18.80 -18.79
N TYR A 136 15.66 19.78 -19.66
CA TYR A 136 16.52 20.94 -19.88
C TYR A 136 15.77 22.24 -19.58
N ALA A 137 16.50 23.24 -19.10
CA ALA A 137 15.95 24.56 -18.81
C ALA A 137 16.90 25.68 -19.23
N ILE A 138 16.36 26.87 -19.47
CA ILE A 138 17.16 28.09 -19.66
C ILE A 138 17.96 28.36 -18.37
N LYS A 139 19.29 28.50 -18.50
CA LYS A 139 20.18 28.71 -17.35
C LYS A 139 19.81 29.98 -16.59
N GLY A 140 19.66 29.84 -15.28
CA GLY A 140 19.29 30.95 -14.39
C GLY A 140 17.80 31.28 -14.41
N CYS A 141 16.94 30.45 -14.99
CA CYS A 141 15.50 30.50 -14.78
C CYS A 141 15.12 29.89 -13.41
N PRO A 142 14.20 30.49 -12.63
CA PRO A 142 13.81 29.96 -11.31
C PRO A 142 12.73 28.89 -11.40
N MET A 143 12.02 28.82 -12.53
CA MET A 143 10.91 27.92 -12.80
C MET A 143 11.24 26.91 -13.90
N GLN A 144 12.53 26.59 -14.11
CA GLN A 144 12.95 25.55 -15.05
C GLN A 144 12.38 25.74 -16.48
N GLU A 145 12.43 26.97 -17.00
CA GLU A 145 11.82 27.36 -18.29
C GLU A 145 12.25 26.46 -19.46
N GLU A 146 11.25 25.97 -20.19
CA GLU A 146 11.40 25.22 -21.44
C GLU A 146 12.15 26.06 -22.51
N PRO A 147 13.37 25.64 -22.92
CA PRO A 147 14.16 26.40 -23.90
C PRO A 147 13.48 26.60 -25.25
N LEU A 148 12.57 25.71 -25.68
CA LEU A 148 11.82 25.89 -26.93
C LEU A 148 10.92 27.13 -26.95
N HIS A 149 10.62 27.73 -25.79
CA HIS A 149 9.94 29.03 -25.74
C HIS A 149 10.76 30.17 -26.38
N LEU A 150 12.07 29.99 -26.62
CA LEU A 150 12.90 30.90 -27.41
C LEU A 150 12.53 30.90 -28.90
N VAL A 151 11.83 29.87 -29.38
CA VAL A 151 11.39 29.77 -30.77
C VAL A 151 10.16 30.68 -30.99
N PRO A 152 10.22 31.62 -31.95
CA PRO A 152 9.09 32.47 -32.27
C PRO A 152 7.85 31.68 -32.68
N ASP A 153 6.66 32.16 -32.31
CA ASP A 153 5.37 31.49 -32.58
C ASP A 153 5.17 31.13 -34.05
N SER A 154 5.63 31.99 -34.96
CA SER A 154 5.55 31.77 -36.42
C SER A 154 6.28 30.52 -36.90
N LEU A 155 7.31 30.04 -36.18
CA LEU A 155 8.12 28.88 -36.55
C LEU A 155 7.66 27.58 -35.87
N ARG A 156 6.86 27.66 -34.81
CA ARG A 156 6.39 26.47 -34.07
C ARG A 156 5.54 25.52 -34.93
N PRO A 157 4.64 25.98 -35.82
CA PRO A 157 3.92 25.08 -36.74
C PRO A 157 4.84 24.33 -37.71
N ARG A 158 6.02 24.90 -38.03
CA ARG A 158 7.03 24.22 -38.83
C ARG A 158 7.72 23.12 -38.04
N LEU A 159 8.11 23.39 -36.79
CA LEU A 159 8.71 22.38 -35.91
C LEU A 159 7.81 21.16 -35.71
N MET A 160 6.50 21.40 -35.53
CA MET A 160 5.53 20.33 -35.40
C MET A 160 5.41 19.50 -36.69
N ARG A 161 5.34 20.14 -37.86
CA ARG A 161 5.17 19.44 -39.15
C ARG A 161 6.42 18.67 -39.58
N GLU A 162 7.61 19.25 -39.38
CA GLU A 162 8.87 18.66 -39.86
C GLU A 162 9.46 17.64 -38.87
N TYR A 163 9.30 17.88 -37.56
CA TYR A 163 10.01 17.10 -36.53
C TYR A 163 9.08 16.53 -35.44
N GLY A 164 7.77 16.78 -35.51
CA GLY A 164 6.83 16.32 -34.47
C GLY A 164 6.96 17.05 -33.12
N ILE A 165 7.74 18.13 -33.08
CA ILE A 165 8.00 18.90 -31.85
C ILE A 165 6.85 19.87 -31.61
N HIS A 166 6.18 19.70 -30.48
CA HIS A 166 5.11 20.58 -30.05
C HIS A 166 5.62 21.57 -29.01
N VAL A 167 5.35 22.86 -29.23
CA VAL A 167 5.75 23.94 -28.34
C VAL A 167 4.51 24.73 -27.95
N GLU A 168 4.18 24.67 -26.68
CA GLU A 168 3.11 25.45 -26.04
C GLU A 168 3.72 26.40 -25.01
N GLY A 169 3.01 27.44 -24.58
CA GLY A 169 3.54 28.40 -23.61
C GLY A 169 4.42 29.51 -24.18
N GLN A 170 4.93 30.37 -23.29
CA GLN A 170 5.71 31.56 -23.61
C GLN A 170 6.79 31.78 -22.55
N LEU A 171 7.87 32.47 -22.92
CA LEU A 171 8.94 32.84 -21.98
C LEU A 171 8.38 33.60 -20.78
N CYS A 172 8.77 33.17 -19.58
CA CYS A 172 8.51 33.84 -18.32
C CYS A 172 9.15 35.24 -18.30
N PRO A 173 8.68 36.13 -17.41
CA PRO A 173 9.15 37.50 -17.35
C PRO A 173 10.68 37.63 -17.20
N ARG A 174 11.31 36.76 -16.40
CA ARG A 174 12.76 36.77 -16.16
C ARG A 174 13.56 36.36 -17.40
N CYS A 175 13.18 35.25 -18.03
CA CYS A 175 13.82 34.77 -19.26
C CYS A 175 13.63 35.76 -20.41
N ARG A 176 12.43 36.34 -20.54
CA ARG A 176 12.12 37.36 -21.55
C ARG A 176 12.98 38.61 -21.40
N TYR A 177 13.11 39.11 -20.16
CA TYR A 177 13.96 40.26 -19.85
C TYR A 177 15.43 39.98 -20.19
N MET A 178 15.95 38.83 -19.74
CA MET A 178 17.30 38.38 -20.03
C MET A 178 17.56 38.23 -21.55
N PHE A 179 16.62 37.63 -22.29
CA PHE A 179 16.72 37.37 -23.72
C PHE A 179 16.82 38.67 -24.53
N ARG A 180 15.99 39.68 -24.20
CA ARG A 180 15.99 40.99 -24.87
C ARG A 180 17.20 41.84 -24.48
N GLY A 181 17.53 41.90 -23.19
CA GLY A 181 18.62 42.75 -22.69
C GLY A 181 20.01 42.15 -22.99
N LYS A 182 20.33 41.02 -22.36
CA LYS A 182 21.67 40.42 -22.39
C LYS A 182 22.00 39.80 -23.75
N TYR A 183 21.04 39.09 -24.35
CA TYR A 183 21.26 38.33 -25.60
C TYR A 183 20.76 39.05 -26.85
N LYS A 184 20.18 40.25 -26.71
CA LYS A 184 19.70 41.10 -27.82
C LYS A 184 18.79 40.36 -28.81
N GLY A 185 17.98 39.43 -28.32
CA GLY A 185 17.08 38.63 -29.14
C GLY A 185 17.73 37.52 -29.96
N ASN A 186 19.00 37.16 -29.70
CA ASN A 186 19.68 36.05 -30.37
C ASN A 186 19.50 34.73 -29.58
N PRO A 187 18.62 33.81 -30.01
CA PRO A 187 18.32 32.60 -29.24
C PRO A 187 19.51 31.64 -29.20
N ALA A 188 20.33 31.57 -30.25
CA ALA A 188 21.45 30.63 -30.35
C ALA A 188 22.52 30.83 -29.26
N LYS A 189 22.61 32.01 -28.64
CA LYS A 189 23.58 32.30 -27.57
C LYS A 189 23.04 32.06 -26.16
N VAL A 190 21.75 31.75 -26.02
CA VAL A 190 21.13 31.56 -24.69
C VAL A 190 21.62 30.23 -24.10
N PRO A 191 22.22 30.23 -22.90
CA PRO A 191 22.68 29.01 -22.25
C PRO A 191 21.50 28.19 -21.73
N VAL A 192 21.57 26.89 -21.97
CA VAL A 192 20.63 25.87 -21.51
C VAL A 192 21.39 24.90 -20.62
N VAL A 193 20.76 24.42 -19.55
CA VAL A 193 21.32 23.45 -18.61
C VAL A 193 20.39 22.26 -18.47
N ARG A 194 20.95 21.09 -18.19
CA ARG A 194 20.17 19.94 -17.71
C ARG A 194 19.73 20.20 -16.27
N VAL A 195 18.49 19.86 -15.96
CA VAL A 195 17.89 19.97 -14.63
C VAL A 195 17.46 18.59 -14.15
N VAL A 196 17.75 18.30 -12.89
CA VAL A 196 17.24 17.12 -12.17
C VAL A 196 16.20 17.63 -11.18
N PHE A 197 15.06 16.96 -11.09
CA PHE A 197 14.01 17.37 -10.17
C PHE A 197 14.31 16.89 -8.75
N SER A 198 13.87 17.69 -7.79
CA SER A 198 14.02 17.43 -6.36
C SER A 198 12.92 18.16 -5.59
N ALA A 199 12.15 17.42 -4.80
CA ALA A 199 11.24 17.98 -3.83
C ALA A 199 11.99 18.72 -2.72
N GLN A 200 13.15 18.18 -2.30
CA GLN A 200 13.97 18.77 -1.23
C GLN A 200 14.55 20.13 -1.63
N GLU A 201 15.02 20.26 -2.88
CA GLU A 201 15.59 21.52 -3.39
C GLU A 201 14.55 22.46 -4.01
N ALA A 202 13.27 22.07 -4.01
CA ALA A 202 12.19 22.82 -4.66
C ALA A 202 12.52 23.08 -6.15
N VAL A 203 12.77 22.00 -6.90
CA VAL A 203 13.07 22.04 -8.35
C VAL A 203 12.16 21.05 -9.08
N GLY A 204 11.20 21.56 -9.86
CA GLY A 204 10.23 20.77 -10.62
C GLY A 204 9.21 20.02 -9.77
N ILE A 205 9.30 20.09 -8.44
CA ILE A 205 8.35 19.49 -7.50
C ILE A 205 8.03 20.52 -6.42
N GLY A 206 6.78 20.96 -6.37
CA GLY A 206 6.25 21.88 -5.35
C GLY A 206 5.27 21.18 -4.41
N GLN A 207 5.12 21.72 -3.20
CA GLN A 207 4.20 21.18 -2.20
C GLN A 207 3.55 22.31 -1.40
N TYR A 208 2.22 22.31 -1.38
CA TYR A 208 1.43 23.24 -0.59
C TYR A 208 0.55 22.52 0.42
N VAL A 209 0.60 22.97 1.68
CA VAL A 209 -0.23 22.47 2.77
C VAL A 209 -1.30 23.49 3.12
N ALA A 210 -2.56 23.14 2.88
CA ALA A 210 -3.69 24.05 3.03
C ALA A 210 -3.96 24.47 4.48
N THR A 211 -3.50 23.72 5.47
CA THR A 211 -3.63 24.04 6.91
C THR A 211 -2.61 25.07 7.40
N ASN A 212 -1.87 25.73 6.51
CA ASN A 212 -0.92 26.76 6.87
C ASN A 212 -1.62 27.90 7.65
N PRO A 213 -1.16 28.26 8.87
CA PRO A 213 -1.81 29.27 9.71
C PRO A 213 -1.79 30.69 9.14
N ARG A 214 -1.00 30.94 8.08
CA ARG A 214 -0.91 32.24 7.40
C ARG A 214 -0.99 32.02 5.89
N PRO A 215 -2.17 31.68 5.35
CA PRO A 215 -2.34 31.49 3.92
C PRO A 215 -2.06 32.80 3.19
N ARG A 216 -1.32 32.69 2.10
CA ARG A 216 -0.83 33.81 1.30
C ARG A 216 -0.73 33.37 -0.14
N THR A 217 -1.37 34.10 -1.05
CA THR A 217 -1.36 33.79 -2.49
C THR A 217 0.07 33.78 -3.04
N GLU A 218 0.96 34.62 -2.49
CA GLU A 218 2.37 34.71 -2.87
C GLU A 218 3.13 33.39 -2.69
N LEU A 219 2.70 32.54 -1.74
CA LEU A 219 3.28 31.20 -1.56
C LEU A 219 3.02 30.31 -2.77
N LEU A 220 1.92 30.52 -3.50
CA LEU A 220 1.62 29.77 -4.72
C LEU A 220 2.14 30.46 -5.97
N VAL A 221 1.87 31.76 -6.12
CA VAL A 221 2.07 32.46 -7.39
C VAL A 221 3.43 33.15 -7.52
N GLY A 222 4.15 33.32 -6.41
CA GLY A 222 5.40 34.07 -6.32
C GLY A 222 5.23 35.48 -5.74
N SER A 223 6.30 36.04 -5.22
CA SER A 223 6.32 37.34 -4.53
C SER A 223 6.81 38.50 -5.40
N ILE A 224 6.48 39.74 -5.02
CA ILE A 224 6.95 40.96 -5.70
C ILE A 224 8.01 41.64 -4.82
N ASN A 225 9.11 42.06 -5.43
CA ASN A 225 10.09 42.94 -4.80
C ASN A 225 9.75 44.41 -5.09
N ASP A 226 9.23 45.09 -4.08
CA ASP A 226 8.78 46.49 -4.19
C ASP A 226 9.92 47.47 -4.52
N ASP A 227 11.16 47.14 -4.16
CA ASP A 227 12.34 48.00 -4.41
C ASP A 227 12.71 48.10 -5.90
N LYS A 228 12.12 47.26 -6.76
CA LYS A 228 12.47 47.14 -8.19
C LYS A 228 11.33 47.56 -9.12
N LEU A 229 10.38 48.34 -8.63
CA LEU A 229 9.16 48.73 -9.36
C LEU A 229 9.33 49.89 -10.35
N GLU A 230 10.49 50.54 -10.40
CA GLU A 230 10.74 51.67 -11.30
C GLU A 230 11.15 51.24 -12.71
N GLY A 231 10.56 51.89 -13.73
CA GLY A 231 10.91 51.72 -15.15
C GLY A 231 9.78 51.19 -16.03
N ASP A 232 10.12 50.73 -17.23
CA ASP A 232 9.16 50.13 -18.17
C ASP A 232 8.56 48.83 -17.60
N ARG A 233 7.26 48.62 -17.85
CA ARG A 233 6.51 47.49 -17.29
C ARG A 233 7.14 46.14 -17.61
N LEU A 234 7.74 45.95 -18.78
CA LEU A 234 8.38 44.70 -19.17
C LEU A 234 9.71 44.47 -18.44
N GLU A 235 10.47 45.54 -18.19
CA GLU A 235 11.71 45.44 -17.42
C GLU A 235 11.43 45.19 -15.95
N VAL A 236 10.45 45.89 -15.38
CA VAL A 236 10.02 45.73 -13.99
C VAL A 236 9.54 44.30 -13.75
N ALA A 237 8.72 43.75 -14.65
CA ALA A 237 8.23 42.37 -14.52
C ALA A 237 9.38 41.33 -14.46
N GLY A 238 10.48 41.56 -15.18
CA GLY A 238 11.64 40.65 -15.16
C GLY A 238 12.58 40.85 -13.95
N LYS A 239 12.61 42.04 -13.34
CA LYS A 239 13.52 42.38 -12.23
C LYS A 239 12.86 42.25 -10.85
N ALA A 240 11.61 42.67 -10.74
CA ALA A 240 10.87 42.79 -9.48
C ALA A 240 10.19 41.48 -9.08
N PHE A 241 9.70 40.70 -10.05
CA PHE A 241 8.97 39.49 -9.73
C PHE A 241 9.89 38.34 -9.31
N ARG A 242 9.62 37.79 -8.13
CA ARG A 242 10.23 36.56 -7.64
C ARG A 242 9.30 35.42 -8.00
N LEU A 243 9.76 34.59 -8.92
CA LEU A 243 9.09 33.37 -9.36
C LEU A 243 9.45 32.25 -8.37
N ASP A 244 9.09 32.42 -7.11
CA ASP A 244 9.45 31.57 -5.98
C ASP A 244 8.25 30.90 -5.31
N GLY A 245 7.05 31.03 -5.88
CA GLY A 245 5.88 30.31 -5.41
C GLY A 245 5.89 28.84 -5.82
N GLU A 246 5.09 28.02 -5.16
CA GLU A 246 5.00 26.57 -5.41
C GLU A 246 4.66 26.24 -6.88
N PHE A 247 3.78 27.02 -7.54
CA PHE A 247 3.49 26.84 -8.97
C PHE A 247 4.65 27.25 -9.88
N ASN A 248 5.55 28.13 -9.40
CA ASN A 248 6.74 28.47 -10.17
C ASN A 248 7.79 27.36 -10.04
N VAL A 249 7.99 26.87 -8.82
CA VAL A 249 8.92 25.79 -8.50
C VAL A 249 8.54 24.47 -9.19
N ALA A 250 7.25 24.15 -9.23
CA ALA A 250 6.72 22.90 -9.77
C ALA A 250 6.68 22.85 -11.31
N ASN A 251 6.94 23.97 -11.98
CA ASN A 251 6.87 24.05 -13.42
C ASN A 251 7.75 22.95 -14.07
N ARG A 252 7.24 22.37 -15.15
CA ARG A 252 7.77 21.19 -15.85
C ARG A 252 7.63 19.85 -15.12
N GLY A 253 7.17 19.82 -13.88
CA GLY A 253 6.97 18.60 -13.11
C GLY A 253 5.59 18.56 -12.45
N LEU A 254 5.53 18.57 -11.12
CA LEU A 254 4.27 18.41 -10.39
C LEU A 254 4.18 19.27 -9.14
N VAL A 255 2.95 19.63 -8.77
CA VAL A 255 2.62 20.28 -7.50
C VAL A 255 1.67 19.40 -6.69
N GLU A 256 1.95 19.23 -5.40
CA GLU A 256 1.09 18.53 -4.45
C GLU A 256 0.28 19.52 -3.59
N PHE A 257 -1.03 19.34 -3.51
CA PHE A 257 -1.93 20.05 -2.61
C PHE A 257 -2.45 19.15 -1.50
N VAL A 258 -1.93 19.35 -0.29
CA VAL A 258 -2.30 18.60 0.91
C VAL A 258 -3.52 19.26 1.56
N GLU A 259 -4.61 18.50 1.71
CA GLU A 259 -5.89 18.93 2.28
C GLU A 259 -6.52 20.12 1.52
N MET A 260 -6.48 20.04 0.18
CA MET A 260 -6.85 21.14 -0.75
C MET A 260 -8.12 21.91 -0.37
N PHE A 261 -9.18 21.26 0.10
CA PHE A 261 -10.47 21.91 0.39
C PHE A 261 -10.49 22.74 1.68
N LYS A 262 -9.43 22.69 2.48
CA LYS A 262 -9.23 23.60 3.62
C LYS A 262 -8.57 24.92 3.22
N ALA A 263 -8.13 25.05 1.96
CA ALA A 263 -7.56 26.29 1.45
C ALA A 263 -8.66 27.35 1.31
N ASP A 264 -8.26 28.63 1.40
CA ASP A 264 -9.17 29.75 1.17
C ASP A 264 -9.59 29.89 -0.31
N ASP A 265 -10.66 30.64 -0.54
CA ASP A 265 -11.23 30.85 -1.89
C ASP A 265 -10.25 31.53 -2.87
N HIS A 266 -9.32 32.36 -2.38
CA HIS A 266 -8.35 33.05 -3.24
C HIS A 266 -7.31 32.05 -3.79
N LEU A 267 -6.84 31.13 -2.95
CA LEU A 267 -5.93 30.05 -3.34
C LEU A 267 -6.61 29.08 -4.31
N LEU A 268 -7.86 28.71 -4.05
CA LEU A 268 -8.64 27.86 -4.97
C LEU A 268 -8.87 28.55 -6.32
N THR A 269 -9.03 29.87 -6.34
CA THR A 269 -9.14 30.66 -7.58
C THR A 269 -7.82 30.65 -8.36
N ALA A 270 -6.67 30.75 -7.68
CA ALA A 270 -5.36 30.62 -8.32
C ALA A 270 -5.17 29.23 -8.95
N LEU A 271 -5.59 28.18 -8.24
CA LEU A 271 -5.56 26.79 -8.72
C LEU A 271 -6.49 26.57 -9.93
N LEU A 272 -7.64 27.24 -9.95
CA LEU A 272 -8.55 27.21 -11.10
C LEU A 272 -7.89 27.82 -12.35
N GLY A 273 -7.19 28.95 -12.20
CA GLY A 273 -6.45 29.58 -13.29
C GLY A 273 -5.40 28.64 -13.89
N LEU A 274 -4.64 27.96 -13.04
CA LEU A 274 -3.64 26.99 -13.46
C LEU A 274 -4.29 25.76 -14.13
N SER A 275 -5.29 25.14 -13.51
CA SER A 275 -5.93 23.94 -14.06
C SER A 275 -6.67 24.22 -15.37
N GLN A 276 -7.29 25.39 -15.55
CA GLN A 276 -8.06 25.71 -16.75
C GLN A 276 -7.20 26.26 -17.90
N GLU A 277 -6.33 27.22 -17.59
CA GLU A 277 -5.59 27.99 -18.60
C GLU A 277 -4.11 27.59 -18.69
N GLN A 278 -3.60 26.83 -17.71
CA GLN A 278 -2.16 26.60 -17.50
C GLN A 278 -1.38 27.92 -17.35
N LEU A 279 -2.03 28.87 -16.67
CA LEU A 279 -1.53 30.21 -16.44
C LEU A 279 -1.60 30.53 -14.95
N ILE A 280 -0.46 30.91 -14.39
CA ILE A 280 -0.35 31.52 -13.08
C ILE A 280 -0.72 33.00 -13.25
N LYS A 281 -1.87 33.40 -12.72
CA LYS A 281 -2.33 34.80 -12.77
C LYS A 281 -1.62 35.59 -11.68
N MET A 282 -0.86 36.60 -12.10
CA MET A 282 -0.13 37.50 -11.23
C MET A 282 -0.96 38.75 -10.96
N GLU A 283 -0.83 39.33 -9.77
CA GLU A 283 -1.62 40.52 -9.41
C GLU A 283 -1.31 41.76 -10.25
N ARG A 284 -0.03 41.97 -10.64
CA ARG A 284 0.41 43.21 -11.34
C ARG A 284 0.96 43.01 -12.76
N PHE A 285 1.55 41.85 -13.08
CA PHE A 285 2.38 41.71 -14.29
C PHE A 285 1.84 40.75 -15.36
N GLY A 286 0.55 40.41 -15.28
CA GLY A 286 -0.12 39.55 -16.26
C GLY A 286 -0.12 38.09 -15.80
N SER A 287 0.11 37.16 -16.72
CA SER A 287 0.15 35.74 -16.41
C SER A 287 1.42 35.08 -16.90
N VAL A 288 1.83 34.01 -16.22
CA VAL A 288 2.97 33.17 -16.58
C VAL A 288 2.46 31.79 -16.90
N TYR A 289 2.91 31.22 -18.03
CA TYR A 289 2.58 29.85 -18.38
C TYR A 289 3.35 28.86 -17.50
N ALA A 290 2.65 27.82 -17.03
CA ALA A 290 3.21 26.73 -16.27
C ALA A 290 2.69 25.38 -16.80
N ASP A 291 3.63 24.47 -17.07
CA ASP A 291 3.35 23.09 -17.45
C ASP A 291 3.58 22.19 -16.25
N GLU A 292 2.53 21.89 -15.48
CA GLU A 292 2.67 21.03 -14.30
C GLU A 292 1.45 20.15 -14.08
N VAL A 293 1.71 18.99 -13.49
CA VAL A 293 0.68 18.08 -12.96
C VAL A 293 0.23 18.61 -11.61
N ILE A 294 -1.08 18.68 -11.39
CA ILE A 294 -1.64 19.02 -10.07
C ILE A 294 -2.19 17.74 -9.44
N ILE A 295 -1.54 17.30 -8.35
CA ILE A 295 -2.03 16.22 -7.49
C ILE A 295 -2.55 16.86 -6.21
N ALA A 296 -3.81 16.62 -5.88
CA ALA A 296 -4.41 17.06 -4.63
C ALA A 296 -4.84 15.85 -3.82
N HIS A 297 -4.89 15.98 -2.50
CA HIS A 297 -5.51 14.95 -1.68
C HIS A 297 -6.33 15.54 -0.54
N SER A 298 -7.45 14.91 -0.23
CA SER A 298 -8.34 15.33 0.87
C SER A 298 -9.13 14.16 1.46
N ASN A 299 -9.87 14.44 2.53
CA ASN A 299 -10.84 13.52 3.10
C ASN A 299 -12.22 13.66 2.40
N VAL A 300 -13.11 12.68 2.63
CA VAL A 300 -14.45 12.64 2.02
C VAL A 300 -15.38 13.71 2.58
N ALA A 301 -15.27 14.02 3.88
CA ALA A 301 -16.13 15.00 4.54
C ALA A 301 -15.91 16.42 3.98
N ASP A 302 -14.66 16.86 3.89
CA ASP A 302 -14.24 18.14 3.32
C ASP A 302 -14.66 18.24 1.85
N PHE A 303 -14.57 17.14 1.10
CA PHE A 303 -15.02 17.11 -0.30
C PHE A 303 -16.54 17.28 -0.41
N ASN A 304 -17.31 16.60 0.44
CA ASN A 304 -18.77 16.74 0.46
C ASN A 304 -19.19 18.17 0.89
N GLU A 305 -18.51 18.76 1.86
CA GLU A 305 -18.73 20.16 2.26
C GLU A 305 -18.42 21.11 1.09
N PHE A 306 -17.31 20.88 0.39
CA PHE A 306 -16.94 21.64 -0.78
C PHE A 306 -18.01 21.54 -1.89
N LEU A 307 -18.50 20.34 -2.20
CA LEU A 307 -19.55 20.11 -3.21
C LEU A 307 -20.88 20.80 -2.88
N ALA A 308 -21.16 21.06 -1.60
CA ALA A 308 -22.37 21.77 -1.18
C ALA A 308 -22.31 23.29 -1.45
N LYS A 309 -21.11 23.86 -1.68
CA LYS A 309 -20.93 25.31 -1.90
C LYS A 309 -21.20 25.69 -3.37
N PRO A 310 -22.11 26.63 -3.69
CA PRO A 310 -22.36 27.03 -5.07
C PRO A 310 -21.15 27.63 -5.80
N THR A 311 -20.24 28.29 -5.08
CA THR A 311 -19.01 28.88 -5.63
C THR A 311 -18.01 27.83 -6.13
N SER A 312 -18.19 26.56 -5.78
CA SER A 312 -17.27 25.46 -6.10
C SER A 312 -17.44 24.87 -7.52
N GLU A 313 -18.52 25.24 -8.23
CA GLU A 313 -18.91 24.61 -9.50
C GLU A 313 -17.78 24.62 -10.55
N ALA A 314 -17.09 25.75 -10.69
CA ALA A 314 -16.03 25.91 -11.67
C ALA A 314 -14.84 24.97 -11.42
N LEU A 315 -14.49 24.71 -10.16
CA LEU A 315 -13.39 23.83 -9.80
C LEU A 315 -13.81 22.35 -9.80
N ARG A 316 -15.08 22.05 -9.51
CA ARG A 316 -15.64 20.69 -9.59
C ARG A 316 -15.42 20.05 -10.96
N ASP A 317 -15.68 20.78 -12.04
CA ASP A 317 -15.48 20.28 -13.41
C ASP A 317 -14.02 20.04 -13.78
N ARG A 318 -13.10 20.61 -12.99
CA ARG A 318 -11.65 20.47 -13.16
C ARG A 318 -11.05 19.39 -12.27
N ILE A 319 -11.85 18.68 -11.48
CA ILE A 319 -11.36 17.61 -10.60
C ILE A 319 -11.62 16.24 -11.24
N ILE A 320 -10.62 15.38 -11.17
CA ILE A 320 -10.74 13.93 -11.38
C ILE A 320 -10.46 13.27 -10.04
N ALA A 321 -11.51 12.79 -9.39
CA ALA A 321 -11.40 12.13 -8.10
C ALA A 321 -11.09 10.64 -8.30
N VAL A 322 -10.01 10.17 -7.69
CA VAL A 322 -9.70 8.75 -7.51
C VAL A 322 -9.84 8.42 -6.03
N GLN A 323 -10.68 7.44 -5.72
CA GLN A 323 -10.87 6.96 -4.36
C GLN A 323 -9.68 6.10 -3.94
N ILE A 324 -9.17 6.37 -2.73
CA ILE A 324 -8.13 5.62 -2.05
C ILE A 324 -8.74 5.10 -0.74
N PRO A 325 -9.47 3.96 -0.79
CA PRO A 325 -10.13 3.38 0.38
C PRO A 325 -9.11 2.70 1.30
N TYR A 326 -9.56 2.18 2.44
CA TYR A 326 -8.79 1.20 3.19
C TYR A 326 -8.82 -0.18 2.52
N ASN A 327 -7.94 -1.09 2.96
CA ASN A 327 -7.95 -2.46 2.44
C ASN A 327 -9.17 -3.24 2.91
N THR A 328 -9.67 -4.07 1.99
CA THR A 328 -10.77 -5.02 2.21
C THR A 328 -10.27 -6.47 2.26
N ARG A 329 -8.97 -6.71 2.03
CA ARG A 329 -8.31 -8.01 2.11
C ARG A 329 -7.43 -8.08 3.36
N VAL A 330 -7.60 -9.14 4.15
CA VAL A 330 -6.87 -9.36 5.41
C VAL A 330 -5.39 -9.62 5.15
N SER A 331 -5.05 -10.28 4.04
CA SER A 331 -3.67 -10.52 3.63
C SER A 331 -2.91 -9.24 3.26
N ASP A 332 -3.58 -8.24 2.67
CA ASP A 332 -2.96 -6.96 2.30
C ASP A 332 -2.88 -6.00 3.50
N GLU A 333 -3.99 -5.85 4.23
CA GLU A 333 -4.03 -5.94 5.69
C GLU A 333 -2.71 -6.01 6.48
N VAL A 334 -2.33 -7.26 6.75
CA VAL A 334 -1.15 -7.67 7.50
C VAL A 334 0.14 -7.03 6.97
N LYS A 335 0.32 -6.95 5.64
CA LYS A 335 1.53 -6.38 5.04
C LYS A 335 1.71 -4.90 5.39
N ILE A 336 0.61 -4.14 5.52
CA ILE A 336 0.67 -2.75 6.00
C ILE A 336 1.24 -2.71 7.41
N TYR A 337 0.73 -3.53 8.32
CA TYR A 337 1.21 -3.57 9.69
C TYR A 337 2.64 -4.05 9.80
N GLU A 338 3.05 -5.06 9.05
CA GLU A 338 4.44 -5.50 8.97
C GLU A 338 5.38 -4.38 8.52
N ALA A 339 5.00 -3.61 7.49
CA ALA A 339 5.78 -2.47 7.02
C ALA A 339 5.86 -1.33 8.06
N MET A 340 4.77 -1.06 8.76
CA MET A 340 4.72 -0.08 9.85
C MET A 340 5.56 -0.53 11.05
N ILE A 341 5.58 -1.82 11.38
CA ILE A 341 6.38 -2.37 12.48
C ILE A 341 7.87 -2.30 12.14
N LYS A 342 8.27 -2.67 10.91
CA LYS A 342 9.66 -2.60 10.45
C LYS A 342 10.26 -1.19 10.51
N SER A 343 9.42 -0.16 10.44
CA SER A 343 9.83 1.25 10.54
C SER A 343 9.68 1.82 11.96
N SER A 344 9.19 1.00 12.91
CA SER A 344 8.98 1.38 14.30
C SER A 344 10.07 0.85 15.22
N GLY A 345 10.23 1.45 16.40
CA GLY A 345 11.18 0.99 17.43
C GLY A 345 10.70 -0.20 18.28
N LEU A 346 9.81 -1.05 17.76
CA LEU A 346 9.21 -2.19 18.49
C LEU A 346 10.12 -3.43 18.56
N GLU A 347 11.43 -3.29 18.38
CA GLU A 347 12.39 -4.40 18.24
C GLU A 347 12.45 -5.34 19.47
N ASN A 348 12.07 -4.85 20.65
CA ASN A 348 12.20 -5.58 21.91
C ASN A 348 10.97 -6.39 22.33
N VAL A 349 9.87 -6.34 21.57
CA VAL A 349 8.61 -7.02 21.95
C VAL A 349 8.26 -8.05 20.88
N HIS A 350 8.03 -9.29 21.31
CA HIS A 350 7.62 -10.34 20.41
C HIS A 350 6.16 -10.14 19.96
N ILE A 351 5.91 -10.29 18.65
CA ILE A 351 4.58 -10.26 18.07
C ILE A 351 4.29 -11.66 17.52
N PRO A 352 3.40 -12.44 18.16
CA PRO A 352 2.98 -13.75 17.67
C PRO A 352 2.46 -13.69 16.23
N PRO A 353 2.64 -14.75 15.44
CA PRO A 353 2.23 -14.80 14.04
C PRO A 353 0.76 -14.47 13.79
N LEU A 354 -0.14 -14.82 14.73
CA LEU A 354 -1.58 -14.57 14.61
C LEU A 354 -2.02 -13.20 15.12
N THR A 355 -1.15 -12.41 15.75
CA THR A 355 -1.53 -11.10 16.30
C THR A 355 -1.92 -10.12 15.21
N LEU A 356 -1.08 -9.96 14.17
CA LEU A 356 -1.39 -9.06 13.05
C LEU A 356 -2.57 -9.55 12.21
N PRO A 357 -2.69 -10.85 11.87
CA PRO A 357 -3.91 -11.38 11.24
C PRO A 357 -5.18 -11.10 12.03
N THR A 358 -5.19 -11.34 13.36
CA THR A 358 -6.38 -11.08 14.20
C THR A 358 -6.74 -9.60 14.23
N ALA A 359 -5.76 -8.71 14.38
CA ALA A 359 -5.99 -7.27 14.32
C ALA A 359 -6.49 -6.82 12.93
N SER A 360 -5.98 -7.43 11.86
CA SER A 360 -6.37 -7.16 10.48
C SER A 360 -7.81 -7.61 10.19
N VAL A 361 -8.22 -8.78 10.70
CA VAL A 361 -9.60 -9.27 10.60
C VAL A 361 -10.56 -8.25 11.22
N PHE A 362 -10.28 -7.81 12.44
CA PHE A 362 -11.11 -6.79 13.09
C PHE A 362 -11.20 -5.49 12.28
N ALA A 363 -10.05 -5.00 11.81
CA ALA A 363 -9.98 -3.77 11.01
C ALA A 363 -10.78 -3.90 9.70
N VAL A 364 -10.58 -4.99 8.95
CA VAL A 364 -11.28 -5.25 7.69
C VAL A 364 -12.78 -5.42 7.91
N LEU A 365 -13.20 -6.20 8.90
CA LEU A 365 -14.62 -6.37 9.21
C LEU A 365 -15.32 -5.05 9.55
N SER A 366 -14.60 -4.10 10.18
CA SER A 366 -15.14 -2.76 10.46
C SER A 366 -15.33 -1.86 9.22
N ARG A 367 -14.75 -2.25 8.08
CA ARG A 367 -14.73 -1.49 6.80
C ARG A 367 -15.69 -2.06 5.76
N LEU A 368 -16.03 -3.33 5.88
CA LEU A 368 -16.91 -4.03 4.95
C LEU A 368 -18.37 -3.66 5.19
N LYS A 369 -19.11 -3.50 4.09
CA LYS A 369 -20.56 -3.35 4.12
C LYS A 369 -21.24 -4.72 4.13
N SER A 370 -22.42 -4.77 4.75
CA SER A 370 -23.24 -5.98 4.80
C SER A 370 -23.45 -6.56 3.40
N PRO A 371 -23.24 -7.88 3.21
CA PRO A 371 -23.40 -8.52 1.90
C PRO A 371 -24.84 -8.38 1.39
N ASN A 372 -25.01 -8.26 0.08
CA ASN A 372 -26.33 -8.14 -0.54
C ASN A 372 -27.08 -9.50 -0.54
N LYS A 373 -26.32 -10.60 -0.61
CA LYS A 373 -26.88 -11.95 -0.48
C LYS A 373 -27.16 -12.29 0.97
N ALA A 374 -28.43 -12.39 1.35
CA ALA A 374 -28.88 -12.70 2.72
C ALA A 374 -28.34 -14.03 3.31
N ALA A 375 -27.88 -14.96 2.46
CA ALA A 375 -27.32 -16.24 2.88
C ALA A 375 -25.82 -16.18 3.23
N VAL A 376 -25.17 -15.02 3.06
CA VAL A 376 -23.73 -14.85 3.27
C VAL A 376 -23.51 -13.96 4.48
N SER A 377 -22.66 -14.40 5.40
CA SER A 377 -22.23 -13.61 6.56
C SER A 377 -21.13 -12.61 6.19
N LEU A 378 -20.91 -11.61 7.05
CA LEU A 378 -19.83 -10.63 6.85
C LEU A 378 -18.44 -11.31 6.87
N LEU A 379 -18.27 -12.30 7.75
CA LEU A 379 -17.05 -13.10 7.85
C LEU A 379 -16.78 -13.91 6.57
N GLU A 380 -17.82 -14.52 6.00
CA GLU A 380 -17.73 -15.20 4.70
C GLU A 380 -17.39 -14.23 3.56
N LYS A 381 -18.01 -13.05 3.52
CA LYS A 381 -17.63 -12.00 2.55
C LYS A 381 -16.15 -11.62 2.66
N MET A 382 -15.65 -11.41 3.89
CA MET A 382 -14.23 -11.11 4.15
C MET A 382 -13.32 -12.23 3.63
N ARG A 383 -13.63 -13.49 3.95
CA ARG A 383 -12.88 -14.67 3.47
C ARG A 383 -12.83 -14.71 1.94
N ALA A 384 -13.97 -14.49 1.28
CA ALA A 384 -14.04 -14.48 -0.18
C ALA A 384 -13.22 -13.35 -0.80
N TYR A 385 -13.21 -12.16 -0.19
CA TYR A 385 -12.40 -11.04 -0.66
C TYR A 385 -10.90 -11.33 -0.55
N ASP A 386 -10.50 -12.08 0.49
CA ASP A 386 -9.13 -12.56 0.71
C ASP A 386 -8.77 -13.78 -0.15
N GLY A 387 -9.64 -14.19 -1.09
CA GLY A 387 -9.40 -15.28 -2.04
C GLY A 387 -9.69 -16.68 -1.48
N VAL A 388 -10.28 -16.79 -0.29
CA VAL A 388 -10.71 -18.07 0.29
C VAL A 388 -12.03 -18.49 -0.36
N LEU A 389 -12.14 -19.77 -0.73
CA LEU A 389 -13.38 -20.32 -1.26
C LEU A 389 -14.49 -20.30 -0.21
N VAL A 390 -15.63 -19.73 -0.59
CA VAL A 390 -16.83 -19.64 0.24
C VAL A 390 -18.00 -20.28 -0.50
N ARG A 391 -18.79 -21.08 0.23
CA ARG A 391 -19.94 -21.76 -0.36
C ARG A 391 -21.00 -20.74 -0.78
N ASN A 392 -21.52 -20.89 -2.00
CA ASN A 392 -22.53 -20.00 -2.60
C ASN A 392 -22.07 -18.54 -2.83
N PHE A 393 -20.75 -18.30 -2.87
CA PHE A 393 -20.19 -16.98 -3.12
C PHE A 393 -18.91 -17.11 -3.96
N ASP A 394 -19.05 -16.98 -5.28
CA ASP A 394 -17.98 -17.20 -6.24
C ASP A 394 -17.21 -15.90 -6.58
N ALA A 395 -16.20 -16.01 -7.45
CA ALA A 395 -15.39 -14.87 -7.86
C ALA A 395 -16.19 -13.83 -8.68
N GLU A 396 -17.26 -14.22 -9.38
CA GLU A 396 -18.13 -13.26 -10.07
C GLU A 396 -18.98 -12.47 -9.07
N ASP A 397 -19.44 -13.12 -8.01
CA ASP A 397 -20.17 -12.48 -6.92
C ASP A 397 -19.31 -11.44 -6.21
N VAL A 398 -18.03 -11.74 -5.96
CA VAL A 398 -17.06 -10.78 -5.41
C VAL A 398 -16.98 -9.54 -6.30
N LYS A 399 -16.87 -9.71 -7.63
CA LYS A 399 -16.83 -8.60 -8.59
C LYS A 399 -18.13 -7.78 -8.56
N LYS A 400 -19.29 -8.43 -8.53
CA LYS A 400 -20.61 -7.76 -8.45
C LYS A 400 -20.74 -6.95 -7.16
N GLU A 401 -20.27 -7.49 -6.04
CA GLU A 401 -20.28 -6.82 -4.74
C GLU A 401 -19.38 -5.59 -4.71
N ARG A 402 -18.15 -5.67 -5.24
CA ARG A 402 -17.25 -4.51 -5.36
C ARG A 402 -17.82 -3.39 -6.21
N ILE A 403 -18.54 -3.74 -7.29
CA ILE A 403 -19.24 -2.75 -8.14
C ILE A 403 -20.42 -2.14 -7.38
N HIS A 404 -21.19 -2.96 -6.65
CA HIS A 404 -22.36 -2.49 -5.90
C HIS A 404 -21.94 -1.55 -4.76
N PHE A 405 -20.89 -1.87 -4.03
CA PHE A 405 -20.39 -1.10 -2.89
C PHE A 405 -19.17 -0.27 -3.28
N SER A 406 -19.36 0.66 -4.21
CA SER A 406 -18.28 1.54 -4.71
C SER A 406 -17.61 2.41 -3.63
N ASP A 407 -18.25 2.63 -2.49
CA ASP A 407 -17.78 3.38 -1.34
C ASP A 407 -17.42 2.47 -0.14
N GLU A 408 -17.29 1.16 -0.35
CA GLU A 408 -16.80 0.23 0.67
C GLU A 408 -15.38 0.60 1.13
N ALA A 409 -15.10 0.39 2.42
CA ALA A 409 -13.83 0.73 3.05
C ALA A 409 -13.42 2.22 3.01
N MET A 410 -14.36 3.12 2.70
CA MET A 410 -14.20 4.57 2.91
C MET A 410 -14.43 5.00 4.38
N GLU A 411 -14.92 4.07 5.21
CA GLU A 411 -15.15 4.22 6.64
C GLU A 411 -14.62 2.98 7.40
N GLY A 412 -14.56 3.07 8.72
CA GLY A 412 -14.09 2.00 9.60
C GLY A 412 -12.78 2.32 10.31
N VAL A 413 -12.19 1.31 10.93
CA VAL A 413 -10.97 1.44 11.73
C VAL A 413 -9.75 1.68 10.84
N SER A 414 -8.99 2.73 11.11
CA SER A 414 -7.80 3.09 10.34
C SER A 414 -6.58 2.22 10.70
N PRO A 415 -5.63 1.99 9.77
CA PRO A 415 -4.39 1.27 10.09
C PRO A 415 -3.56 1.95 11.20
N ARG A 416 -3.55 3.29 11.23
CA ARG A 416 -2.88 4.07 12.29
C ARG A 416 -3.50 3.81 13.67
N TYR A 417 -4.82 3.71 13.74
CA TYR A 417 -5.49 3.38 14.99
C TYR A 417 -5.02 2.02 15.52
N VAL A 418 -5.03 0.99 14.66
CA VAL A 418 -4.61 -0.36 15.06
C VAL A 418 -3.16 -0.35 15.54
N MET A 419 -2.26 0.26 14.78
CA MET A 419 -0.85 0.34 15.16
C MET A 419 -0.61 1.12 16.45
N ASN A 420 -1.35 2.21 16.69
CA ASN A 420 -1.26 2.94 17.96
C ASN A 420 -1.70 2.07 19.14
N ARG A 421 -2.76 1.27 18.98
CA ARG A 421 -3.23 0.35 20.03
C ARG A 421 -2.25 -0.79 20.28
N LEU A 422 -1.67 -1.38 19.23
CA LEU A 422 -0.63 -2.40 19.37
C LEU A 422 0.62 -1.84 20.06
N SER A 423 1.07 -0.64 19.63
CA SER A 423 2.23 0.03 20.22
C SER A 423 2.00 0.39 21.69
N HIS A 424 0.78 0.81 22.04
CA HIS A 424 0.39 1.07 23.43
C HIS A 424 0.52 -0.19 24.30
N VAL A 425 0.05 -1.35 23.83
CA VAL A 425 0.23 -2.63 24.56
C VAL A 425 1.70 -2.98 24.68
N ALA A 426 2.45 -2.90 23.58
CA ALA A 426 3.87 -3.23 23.54
C ALA A 426 4.73 -2.32 24.42
N SER A 427 4.29 -1.09 24.69
CA SER A 427 5.02 -0.15 25.56
C SER A 427 4.96 -0.47 27.06
N LYS A 428 4.10 -1.42 27.48
CA LYS A 428 3.95 -1.80 28.89
C LYS A 428 5.16 -2.65 29.33
N PRO A 429 5.85 -2.32 30.43
CA PRO A 429 7.07 -3.03 30.86
C PRO A 429 6.87 -4.53 31.15
N GLU A 430 5.66 -4.92 31.53
CA GLU A 430 5.28 -6.30 31.87
C GLU A 430 5.02 -7.17 30.64
N VAL A 431 4.93 -6.57 29.44
CA VAL A 431 4.55 -7.26 28.21
C VAL A 431 5.79 -7.60 27.39
N SER A 432 6.23 -8.86 27.47
CA SER A 432 7.26 -9.42 26.58
C SER A 432 6.70 -9.80 25.19
N CYS A 433 5.39 -10.07 25.12
CA CYS A 433 4.73 -10.61 23.95
C CYS A 433 3.30 -10.06 23.80
N VAL A 434 2.97 -9.52 22.62
CA VAL A 434 1.63 -8.98 22.34
C VAL A 434 0.70 -10.10 21.82
N ALA A 435 0.09 -10.86 22.74
CA ALA A 435 -0.82 -11.94 22.38
C ALA A 435 -2.03 -11.45 21.54
N PRO A 436 -2.59 -12.28 20.63
CA PRO A 436 -3.67 -11.86 19.73
C PRO A 436 -4.94 -11.34 20.44
N LEU A 437 -5.32 -11.97 21.55
CA LEU A 437 -6.50 -11.55 22.32
C LEU A 437 -6.24 -10.27 23.13
N LEU A 438 -5.03 -10.09 23.66
CA LEU A 438 -4.62 -8.85 24.32
C LEU A 438 -4.61 -7.67 23.33
N ALA A 439 -4.18 -7.90 22.10
CA ALA A 439 -4.29 -6.93 21.02
C ALA A 439 -5.75 -6.56 20.73
N LEU A 440 -6.63 -7.57 20.62
CA LEU A 440 -8.05 -7.35 20.34
C LEU A 440 -8.78 -6.64 21.50
N GLU A 441 -8.44 -6.96 22.74
CA GLU A 441 -8.90 -6.24 23.94
C GLU A 441 -8.48 -4.78 23.90
N SER A 442 -7.19 -4.50 23.62
CA SER A 442 -6.72 -3.12 23.48
C SER A 442 -7.44 -2.36 22.36
N LEU A 443 -7.76 -3.03 21.24
CA LEU A 443 -8.54 -2.42 20.15
C LEU A 443 -9.96 -2.07 20.58
N TRP A 444 -10.60 -2.93 21.36
CA TRP A 444 -11.93 -2.70 21.93
C TRP A 444 -11.94 -1.56 22.94
N ASP A 445 -11.01 -1.57 23.89
CA ASP A 445 -10.91 -0.55 24.93
C ASP A 445 -10.74 0.84 24.35
N GLY A 446 -9.88 0.98 23.33
CA GLY A 446 -9.69 2.24 22.64
C GLY A 446 -10.95 2.72 21.92
N LEU A 447 -11.79 1.82 21.38
CA LEU A 447 -13.03 2.24 20.73
C LEU A 447 -14.06 2.73 21.75
N ASN A 448 -14.12 2.13 22.94
CA ASN A 448 -15.00 2.62 24.01
C ASN A 448 -14.65 4.04 24.46
N GLU A 449 -13.41 4.50 24.29
CA GLU A 449 -13.00 5.88 24.56
C GLU A 449 -13.50 6.89 23.50
N TYR A 450 -13.75 6.44 22.26
CA TYR A 450 -14.13 7.31 21.12
C TYR A 450 -15.57 7.12 20.61
N VAL A 451 -16.25 6.03 20.96
CA VAL A 451 -17.63 5.79 20.54
C VAL A 451 -18.55 6.63 21.43
N ASP A 452 -18.96 7.79 20.91
CA ASP A 452 -20.06 8.58 21.47
C ASP A 452 -21.32 7.72 21.59
N GLY A 453 -21.59 7.19 22.79
CA GLY A 453 -22.87 6.81 23.41
C GLY A 453 -23.96 6.06 22.61
N SER A 454 -23.73 5.71 21.36
CA SER A 454 -24.68 5.07 20.44
C SER A 454 -24.64 3.58 20.72
N GLU A 455 -25.59 3.11 21.53
CA GLU A 455 -25.79 1.68 21.85
C GLU A 455 -25.79 0.81 20.57
N THR A 456 -26.37 1.33 19.48
CA THR A 456 -26.38 0.65 18.17
C THR A 456 -24.98 0.42 17.57
N ARG A 457 -24.06 1.39 17.71
CA ARG A 457 -22.69 1.28 17.19
C ARG A 457 -21.84 0.37 18.05
N THR A 458 -22.00 0.45 19.37
CA THR A 458 -21.34 -0.45 20.33
C THR A 458 -21.74 -1.91 20.09
N ALA A 459 -23.04 -2.19 19.95
CA ALA A 459 -23.55 -3.53 19.62
C ALA A 459 -22.96 -4.07 18.30
N ALA A 460 -22.80 -3.22 17.28
CA ALA A 460 -22.18 -3.61 16.03
C ALA A 460 -20.72 -4.03 16.22
N TYR A 461 -19.91 -3.24 16.94
CA TYR A 461 -18.50 -3.59 17.20
C TYR A 461 -18.34 -4.84 18.07
N ILE A 462 -19.23 -5.08 19.04
CA ILE A 462 -19.23 -6.34 19.82
C ILE A 462 -19.40 -7.54 18.90
N ARG A 463 -20.30 -7.44 17.91
CA ARG A 463 -20.47 -8.49 16.90
C ARG A 463 -19.18 -8.69 16.10
N LEU A 464 -18.52 -7.61 15.66
CA LEU A 464 -17.24 -7.72 14.93
C LEU A 464 -16.16 -8.40 15.77
N ILE A 465 -16.09 -8.12 17.07
CA ILE A 465 -15.14 -8.76 17.99
C ILE A 465 -15.45 -10.25 18.11
N ARG A 466 -16.72 -10.63 18.23
CA ARG A 466 -17.12 -12.03 18.27
C ARG A 466 -16.72 -12.76 16.98
N ASP A 467 -17.00 -12.15 15.83
CA ASP A 467 -16.65 -12.72 14.52
C ASP A 467 -15.11 -12.82 14.37
N THR A 468 -14.37 -11.84 14.89
CA THR A 468 -12.90 -11.86 14.92
C THR A 468 -12.35 -12.99 15.81
N VAL A 469 -12.95 -13.22 16.98
CA VAL A 469 -12.56 -14.34 17.86
C VAL A 469 -12.90 -15.68 17.24
N GLU A 470 -14.03 -15.79 16.52
CA GLU A 470 -14.36 -16.99 15.76
C GLU A 470 -13.31 -17.29 14.68
N GLU A 471 -12.89 -16.29 13.93
CA GLU A 471 -11.81 -16.43 12.95
C GLU A 471 -10.47 -16.78 13.62
N TYR A 472 -10.14 -16.17 14.76
CA TYR A 472 -8.93 -16.50 15.52
C TYR A 472 -8.96 -17.95 16.05
N ASN A 473 -10.10 -18.43 16.55
CA ASN A 473 -10.28 -19.82 16.98
C ASN A 473 -9.91 -20.81 15.87
N GLU A 474 -10.38 -20.54 14.64
CA GLU A 474 -10.08 -21.38 13.49
C GLU A 474 -8.60 -21.33 13.13
N ARG A 475 -7.99 -20.14 13.09
CA ARG A 475 -6.56 -19.97 12.76
C ARG A 475 -5.65 -20.62 13.80
N ALA A 476 -5.87 -20.36 15.09
CA ALA A 476 -5.11 -20.98 16.16
C ALA A 476 -5.24 -22.51 16.15
N THR A 477 -6.44 -23.04 15.87
CA THR A 477 -6.62 -24.49 15.73
C THR A 477 -5.82 -25.04 14.57
N LYS A 478 -5.79 -24.35 13.41
CA LYS A 478 -5.02 -24.76 12.24
C LYS A 478 -3.51 -24.75 12.50
N ASP A 479 -2.98 -23.74 13.18
CA ASP A 479 -1.55 -23.68 13.48
C ASP A 479 -1.12 -24.84 14.40
N VAL A 480 -1.95 -25.19 15.39
CA VAL A 480 -1.70 -26.36 16.25
C VAL A 480 -1.88 -27.69 15.49
N GLN A 481 -2.81 -27.75 14.53
CA GLN A 481 -2.97 -28.91 13.63
C GLN A 481 -1.77 -29.09 12.71
N GLN A 482 -1.20 -28.01 12.18
CA GLN A 482 0.01 -28.05 11.37
C GLN A 482 1.21 -28.53 12.20
N ALA A 483 1.37 -28.00 13.42
CA ALA A 483 2.42 -28.41 14.35
C ALA A 483 2.27 -29.86 14.86
N TYR A 484 1.10 -30.51 14.67
CA TYR A 484 0.87 -31.90 15.08
C TYR A 484 1.76 -32.89 14.32
N MET A 485 1.91 -32.72 13.01
CA MET A 485 2.68 -33.62 12.16
C MET A 485 4.17 -33.25 12.15
N GLU A 486 5.02 -34.27 12.09
CA GLU A 486 6.44 -34.06 11.81
C GLU A 486 6.61 -33.87 10.29
N ARG A 487 7.37 -32.85 9.88
CA ARG A 487 7.62 -32.54 8.45
C ARG A 487 6.32 -32.37 7.64
N PHE A 488 5.39 -31.59 8.20
CA PHE A 488 4.13 -31.25 7.53
C PHE A 488 4.37 -30.70 6.11
N GLU A 489 5.29 -29.73 5.98
CA GLU A 489 5.65 -29.09 4.71
C GLU A 489 6.15 -30.08 3.63
N GLU A 490 7.02 -31.02 4.01
CA GLU A 490 7.55 -32.05 3.10
C GLU A 490 6.42 -32.96 2.62
N THR A 491 5.56 -33.41 3.55
CA THR A 491 4.43 -34.30 3.22
C THR A 491 3.39 -33.59 2.34
N ALA A 492 3.13 -32.31 2.60
CA ALA A 492 2.23 -31.49 1.80
C ALA A 492 2.75 -31.30 0.37
N ALA A 493 4.06 -31.07 0.22
CA ALA A 493 4.72 -30.96 -1.08
C ALA A 493 4.65 -32.29 -1.88
N GLU A 494 4.92 -33.43 -1.23
CA GLU A 494 4.81 -34.75 -1.86
C GLU A 494 3.38 -35.03 -2.37
N LEU A 495 2.35 -34.72 -1.57
CA LEU A 495 0.96 -34.88 -1.99
C LEU A 495 0.58 -33.98 -3.18
N LEU A 496 1.10 -32.76 -3.23
CA LEU A 496 0.89 -31.86 -4.36
C LEU A 496 1.56 -32.43 -5.62
N ASP A 497 2.83 -32.83 -5.52
CA ASP A 497 3.59 -33.35 -6.65
C ASP A 497 2.96 -34.62 -7.21
N ASP A 498 2.50 -35.53 -6.34
CA ASP A 498 1.74 -36.72 -6.74
C ASP A 498 0.46 -36.36 -7.50
N TYR A 499 -0.28 -35.35 -7.06
CA TYR A 499 -1.48 -34.88 -7.76
C TYR A 499 -1.14 -34.30 -9.13
N LEU A 500 -0.14 -33.40 -9.20
CA LEU A 500 0.28 -32.77 -10.45
C LEU A 500 0.82 -33.78 -11.47
N ASN A 501 1.57 -34.78 -11.01
CA ASN A 501 2.04 -35.88 -11.86
C ASN A 501 0.87 -36.67 -12.46
N ASN A 502 -0.16 -36.96 -11.66
CA ASN A 502 -1.37 -37.63 -12.16
C ASN A 502 -2.14 -36.76 -13.16
N LEU A 503 -2.22 -35.44 -12.96
CA LEU A 503 -2.82 -34.52 -13.93
C LEU A 503 -2.07 -34.47 -15.25
N ILE A 504 -0.73 -34.46 -15.21
CA ILE A 504 0.11 -34.51 -16.41
C ILE A 504 -0.17 -35.79 -17.19
N ILE A 505 -0.28 -36.94 -16.51
CA ILE A 505 -0.59 -38.23 -17.15
C ILE A 505 -2.00 -38.21 -17.78
N GLU A 506 -3.00 -37.61 -17.10
CA GLU A 506 -4.38 -37.53 -17.61
C GLU A 506 -4.49 -36.64 -18.87
N PHE A 507 -3.79 -35.51 -18.92
CA PHE A 507 -3.86 -34.54 -20.02
C PHE A 507 -2.75 -34.71 -21.07
N SER A 508 -1.75 -35.56 -20.83
CA SER A 508 -0.70 -35.89 -21.80
C SER A 508 -1.25 -36.66 -23.00
N SER A 509 -0.86 -36.23 -24.20
CA SER A 509 -1.04 -36.98 -25.45
C SER A 509 0.00 -38.09 -25.64
N ASP A 510 1.13 -38.03 -24.93
CA ASP A 510 2.21 -39.00 -25.00
C ASP A 510 1.99 -40.14 -24.00
N ILE A 511 2.15 -41.38 -24.47
CA ILE A 511 2.03 -42.58 -23.66
C ILE A 511 3.31 -42.73 -22.82
N GLU A 512 3.33 -42.15 -21.62
CA GLU A 512 4.36 -42.47 -20.63
C GLU A 512 4.28 -43.96 -20.30
N ARG A 513 5.42 -44.67 -20.45
CA ARG A 513 5.54 -46.10 -20.13
C ARG A 513 6.41 -46.27 -18.90
N ASP A 514 5.97 -47.13 -18.00
CA ASP A 514 6.71 -47.47 -16.79
C ASP A 514 8.08 -48.08 -17.16
N PRO A 515 9.21 -47.56 -16.61
CA PRO A 515 10.56 -48.05 -16.92
C PRO A 515 10.82 -49.52 -16.58
N GLY A 516 10.08 -50.08 -15.64
CA GLY A 516 10.24 -51.47 -15.17
C GLY A 516 9.27 -52.44 -15.85
N THR A 517 8.03 -52.03 -16.13
CA THR A 517 6.98 -52.94 -16.62
C THR A 517 6.60 -52.71 -18.09
N GLY A 518 6.99 -51.59 -18.69
CA GLY A 518 6.62 -51.22 -20.06
C GLY A 518 5.12 -50.97 -20.28
N ALA A 519 4.32 -51.04 -19.21
CA ALA A 519 2.89 -50.76 -19.24
C ALA A 519 2.63 -49.26 -19.40
N ARG A 520 1.51 -48.90 -20.03
CA ARG A 520 1.03 -47.52 -20.08
C ARG A 520 0.79 -47.05 -18.64
N ARG A 521 1.42 -45.96 -18.24
CA ARG A 521 1.16 -45.31 -16.97
C ARG A 521 -0.23 -44.67 -17.05
N GLU A 522 -1.16 -45.13 -16.22
CA GLU A 522 -2.48 -44.54 -16.09
C GLU A 522 -2.52 -43.66 -14.86
N ALA A 523 -3.22 -42.54 -14.93
CA ALA A 523 -3.37 -41.62 -13.80
C ALA A 523 -4.17 -42.31 -12.68
N ASP A 524 -3.73 -42.15 -11.43
CA ASP A 524 -4.45 -42.69 -10.27
C ASP A 524 -5.71 -41.87 -9.98
N GLU A 525 -6.79 -42.27 -10.64
CA GLU A 525 -8.11 -41.67 -10.51
C GLU A 525 -8.64 -41.71 -9.07
N ARG A 526 -8.27 -42.73 -8.30
CA ARG A 526 -8.74 -42.93 -6.94
C ARG A 526 -8.09 -41.94 -5.99
N SER A 527 -6.77 -41.78 -6.08
CA SER A 527 -6.02 -40.82 -5.24
C SER A 527 -6.44 -39.38 -5.54
N MET A 528 -6.57 -39.01 -6.82
CA MET A 528 -7.06 -37.69 -7.22
C MET A 528 -8.48 -37.42 -6.70
N ARG A 529 -9.38 -38.42 -6.79
CA ARG A 529 -10.75 -38.30 -6.26
C ARG A 529 -10.81 -38.18 -4.75
N GLU A 530 -9.92 -38.86 -4.05
CA GLU A 530 -9.85 -38.75 -2.60
C GLU A 530 -9.55 -37.31 -2.19
N MET A 531 -8.56 -36.65 -2.82
CA MET A 531 -8.25 -35.25 -2.53
C MET A 531 -9.37 -34.29 -2.92
N GLU A 532 -9.94 -34.43 -4.11
CA GLU A 532 -11.03 -33.56 -4.59
C GLU A 532 -12.30 -33.64 -3.74
N LYS A 533 -12.56 -34.79 -3.10
CA LYS A 533 -13.70 -34.94 -2.18
C LYS A 533 -13.54 -34.15 -0.89
N HIS A 534 -12.32 -33.87 -0.44
CA HIS A 534 -12.09 -33.09 0.77
C HIS A 534 -12.49 -31.61 0.63
N ILE A 535 -12.66 -31.14 -0.61
CA ILE A 535 -13.13 -29.79 -0.95
C ILE A 535 -14.49 -29.81 -1.67
N ASP A 536 -15.27 -30.89 -1.49
CA ASP A 536 -16.63 -31.05 -2.02
C ASP A 536 -16.78 -30.87 -3.55
N ILE A 537 -15.73 -31.12 -4.33
CA ILE A 537 -15.81 -31.02 -5.80
C ILE A 537 -16.71 -32.12 -6.35
N SER A 538 -17.76 -31.72 -7.06
CA SER A 538 -18.75 -32.63 -7.62
C SER A 538 -18.20 -33.50 -8.75
N ASP A 539 -18.91 -34.57 -9.08
CA ASP A 539 -18.50 -35.44 -10.18
C ASP A 539 -18.46 -34.72 -11.54
N ARG A 540 -19.33 -33.73 -11.72
CA ARG A 540 -19.48 -32.95 -12.96
C ARG A 540 -18.37 -31.93 -13.13
N GLU A 541 -17.92 -31.30 -12.05
CA GLU A 541 -16.95 -30.20 -12.08
C GLU A 541 -15.50 -30.68 -12.12
N ARG A 542 -15.26 -31.95 -11.79
CA ARG A 542 -13.92 -32.55 -11.74
C ARG A 542 -13.03 -32.19 -12.91
N ARG A 543 -13.48 -32.47 -14.13
CA ARG A 543 -12.62 -32.35 -15.31
C ARG A 543 -12.19 -30.90 -15.49
N GLN A 544 -13.10 -29.97 -15.26
CA GLN A 544 -12.81 -28.53 -15.30
C GLN A 544 -11.83 -28.15 -14.19
N PHE A 545 -12.09 -28.58 -12.95
CA PHE A 545 -11.21 -28.33 -11.82
C PHE A 545 -9.77 -28.80 -12.10
N ARG A 546 -9.61 -30.05 -12.54
CA ARG A 546 -8.32 -30.64 -12.92
C ARG A 546 -7.61 -29.85 -14.02
N TRP A 547 -8.36 -29.43 -15.03
CA TRP A 547 -7.83 -28.63 -16.13
C TRP A 547 -7.34 -27.26 -15.65
N ASP A 548 -8.12 -26.58 -14.81
CA ASP A 548 -7.75 -25.27 -14.25
C ASP A 548 -6.46 -25.37 -13.42
N ILE A 549 -6.34 -26.39 -12.57
CA ILE A 549 -5.13 -26.66 -11.77
C ILE A 549 -3.94 -26.96 -12.69
N HIS A 550 -4.11 -27.84 -13.67
CA HIS A 550 -3.07 -28.17 -14.64
C HIS A 550 -2.56 -26.92 -15.38
N LEU A 551 -3.48 -26.05 -15.83
CA LEU A 551 -3.14 -24.80 -16.52
C LEU A 551 -2.38 -23.83 -15.61
N PHE A 552 -2.83 -23.65 -14.37
CA PHE A 552 -2.21 -22.78 -13.39
C PHE A 552 -0.74 -23.15 -13.13
N PHE A 553 -0.45 -24.43 -12.86
CA PHE A 553 0.91 -24.88 -12.59
C PHE A 553 1.78 -24.94 -13.85
N THR A 554 1.20 -25.24 -15.01
CA THR A 554 1.92 -25.23 -16.29
C THR A 554 2.36 -23.81 -16.67
N ASP A 555 1.49 -22.80 -16.48
CA ASP A 555 1.84 -21.39 -16.71
C ASP A 555 2.94 -20.92 -15.74
N ARG A 556 2.85 -21.26 -14.44
CA ARG A 556 3.91 -20.94 -13.48
C ARG A 556 5.26 -21.58 -13.85
N LYS A 557 5.25 -22.86 -14.22
CA LYS A 557 6.45 -23.58 -14.64
C LYS A 557 7.07 -22.94 -15.89
N ARG A 558 6.25 -22.50 -16.85
CA ARG A 558 6.70 -21.77 -18.04
C ARG A 558 7.35 -20.43 -17.70
N ARG A 559 6.84 -19.73 -16.69
CA ARG A 559 7.39 -18.45 -16.21
C ARG A 559 8.60 -18.61 -15.27
N SER A 560 9.06 -19.84 -15.01
CA SER A 560 10.10 -20.14 -14.01
C SER A 560 9.77 -19.54 -12.62
N ALA A 561 8.49 -19.38 -12.31
CA ALA A 561 8.03 -18.89 -11.01
C ALA A 561 8.02 -20.06 -10.01
N PRO A 562 8.59 -19.92 -8.80
CA PRO A 562 8.51 -20.94 -7.79
C PRO A 562 7.03 -21.20 -7.41
N TYR A 563 6.72 -22.44 -7.08
CA TYR A 563 5.42 -22.84 -6.55
C TYR A 563 5.60 -23.81 -5.39
N ASP A 564 4.61 -23.82 -4.51
CA ASP A 564 4.53 -24.64 -3.30
C ASP A 564 3.06 -25.09 -3.12
N TYR A 565 2.78 -25.85 -2.06
CA TYR A 565 1.41 -26.30 -1.75
C TYR A 565 0.47 -25.15 -1.36
N THR A 566 0.99 -23.96 -1.01
CA THR A 566 0.19 -22.77 -0.69
C THR A 566 -0.19 -21.95 -1.91
N SER A 567 0.43 -22.21 -3.06
CA SER A 567 0.33 -21.40 -4.27
C SER A 567 -1.07 -21.37 -4.89
N GLU A 568 -1.88 -22.42 -4.71
CA GLU A 568 -3.25 -22.50 -5.21
C GLU A 568 -4.22 -22.78 -4.04
N PRO A 569 -5.19 -21.90 -3.76
CA PRO A 569 -6.01 -21.98 -2.54
C PRO A 569 -6.85 -23.26 -2.38
N ARG A 570 -7.31 -23.86 -3.49
CA ARG A 570 -8.16 -25.04 -3.51
C ARG A 570 -7.34 -26.29 -3.20
N MET A 571 -6.15 -26.39 -3.79
CA MET A 571 -5.21 -27.47 -3.49
C MET A 571 -4.69 -27.37 -2.06
N LYS A 572 -4.36 -26.16 -1.59
CA LYS A 572 -3.99 -25.93 -0.19
C LYS A 572 -5.08 -26.45 0.76
N ALA A 573 -6.34 -26.06 0.53
CA ALA A 573 -7.46 -26.50 1.37
C ALA A 573 -7.64 -28.03 1.34
N ALA A 574 -7.50 -28.67 0.17
CA ALA A 574 -7.63 -30.13 0.05
C ALA A 574 -6.52 -30.87 0.82
N ILE A 575 -5.28 -30.39 0.73
CA ILE A 575 -4.12 -30.97 1.42
C ILE A 575 -4.24 -30.76 2.94
N ASP A 576 -4.60 -29.54 3.37
CA ASP A 576 -4.82 -29.21 4.78
C ASP A 576 -5.87 -30.14 5.42
N VAL A 577 -7.05 -30.30 4.79
CA VAL A 577 -8.12 -31.16 5.32
C VAL A 577 -7.69 -32.64 5.38
N ARG A 578 -6.88 -33.10 4.42
CA ARG A 578 -6.37 -34.48 4.38
C ARG A 578 -5.34 -34.76 5.49
N LEU A 579 -4.44 -33.80 5.75
CA LEU A 579 -3.34 -33.97 6.69
C LEU A 579 -3.74 -33.65 8.13
N PHE A 580 -4.69 -32.73 8.35
CA PHE A 580 -5.01 -32.29 9.69
C PHE A 580 -5.68 -33.39 10.51
N PRO A 581 -5.23 -33.58 11.78
CA PRO A 581 -5.94 -34.48 12.69
C PRO A 581 -7.35 -33.94 12.93
N ASP A 582 -8.31 -34.86 13.02
CA ASP A 582 -9.68 -34.48 13.38
C ASP A 582 -9.70 -33.88 14.79
N ARG A 583 -10.74 -33.07 15.07
CA ARG A 583 -10.86 -32.34 16.34
C ARG A 583 -10.80 -33.26 17.57
N ARG A 584 -11.30 -34.50 17.45
CA ARG A 584 -11.28 -35.49 18.55
C ARG A 584 -9.87 -36.03 18.80
N THR A 585 -9.13 -36.38 17.75
CA THR A 585 -7.73 -36.83 17.88
C THR A 585 -6.85 -35.71 18.44
N LEU A 586 -7.05 -34.49 17.97
CA LEU A 586 -6.32 -33.33 18.48
C LEU A 586 -6.60 -33.10 19.97
N HIS A 587 -7.88 -33.06 20.38
CA HIS A 587 -8.26 -32.91 21.79
C HIS A 587 -7.68 -34.01 22.68
N THR A 588 -7.69 -35.26 22.22
CA THR A 588 -7.19 -36.42 22.96
C THR A 588 -5.67 -36.34 23.15
N THR A 589 -4.95 -35.84 22.15
CA THR A 589 -3.50 -35.69 22.21
C THR A 589 -3.07 -34.54 23.11
N LEU A 590 -3.80 -33.42 23.08
CA LEU A 590 -3.46 -32.23 23.86
C LEU A 590 -3.91 -32.33 25.32
N SER A 591 -5.01 -33.04 25.61
CA SER A 591 -5.56 -33.15 26.97
C SER A 591 -4.74 -34.08 27.87
N LYS A 592 -4.40 -33.61 29.07
CA LYS A 592 -3.61 -34.36 30.05
C LYS A 592 -4.30 -35.68 30.47
N PRO A 593 -3.67 -36.85 30.27
CA PRO A 593 -4.26 -38.14 30.64
C PRO A 593 -4.17 -38.40 32.16
N ARG A 594 -5.10 -39.22 32.67
CA ARG A 594 -5.13 -39.60 34.11
C ARG A 594 -4.03 -40.58 34.52
N SER A 595 -3.53 -41.40 33.59
CA SER A 595 -2.51 -42.42 33.87
C SER A 595 -1.10 -41.84 33.89
N ALA A 596 -0.35 -42.07 34.98
CA ALA A 596 1.02 -41.58 35.14
C ALA A 596 1.97 -42.08 34.03
N LYS A 597 1.78 -43.30 33.53
CA LYS A 597 2.61 -43.85 32.42
C LYS A 597 2.34 -43.13 31.11
N MET A 598 1.09 -42.73 30.85
CA MET A 598 0.72 -41.99 29.65
C MET A 598 1.09 -40.51 29.74
N GLN A 599 1.27 -39.97 30.95
CA GLN A 599 1.66 -38.56 31.14
C GLN A 599 3.07 -38.27 30.59
N VAL A 600 4.00 -39.23 30.69
CA VAL A 600 5.36 -39.05 30.13
C VAL A 600 5.33 -38.96 28.61
N GLU A 601 4.58 -39.85 27.95
CA GLU A 601 4.43 -39.83 26.50
C GLU A 601 3.64 -38.61 26.02
N TRP A 602 2.59 -38.23 26.75
CA TRP A 602 1.83 -37.01 26.50
C TRP A 602 2.70 -35.75 26.59
N ALA A 603 3.49 -35.60 27.66
CA ALA A 603 4.37 -34.46 27.84
C ALA A 603 5.39 -34.34 26.70
N ARG A 604 5.93 -35.48 26.24
CA ARG A 604 6.81 -35.54 25.07
C ARG A 604 6.11 -35.07 23.79
N ARG A 605 4.87 -35.52 23.53
CA ARG A 605 4.10 -35.13 22.34
C ARG A 605 3.69 -33.66 22.37
N ARG A 606 3.18 -33.16 23.50
CA ARG A 606 2.84 -31.73 23.71
C ARG A 606 4.09 -30.86 23.52
N GLY A 607 5.20 -31.24 24.15
CA GLY A 607 6.48 -30.53 23.99
C GLY A 607 7.00 -30.53 22.56
N ALA A 608 6.78 -31.61 21.79
CA ALA A 608 7.12 -31.63 20.36
C ALA A 608 6.29 -30.65 19.53
N ILE A 609 4.98 -30.52 19.82
CA ILE A 609 4.09 -29.55 19.17
C ILE A 609 4.53 -28.12 19.52
N HIS A 610 4.72 -27.84 20.80
CA HIS A 610 5.21 -26.55 21.31
C HIS A 610 6.53 -26.15 20.64
N ASN A 611 7.53 -27.04 20.65
CA ASN A 611 8.82 -26.78 20.01
C ASN A 611 8.70 -26.53 18.50
N ARG A 612 7.72 -27.12 17.81
CA ARG A 612 7.50 -26.85 16.39
C ARG A 612 6.86 -25.49 16.16
N LEU A 613 5.90 -25.09 16.99
CA LEU A 613 5.33 -23.73 16.96
C LEU A 613 6.44 -22.68 17.10
N VAL A 614 7.37 -22.89 18.03
CA VAL A 614 8.52 -21.99 18.24
C VAL A 614 9.48 -22.02 17.04
N ASN A 615 9.99 -23.19 16.68
CA ASN A 615 11.10 -23.29 15.72
C ASN A 615 10.67 -23.12 14.25
N ALA A 616 9.44 -23.50 13.88
CA ALA A 616 8.99 -23.51 12.48
C ALA A 616 7.94 -22.44 12.17
N TYR A 617 7.13 -22.03 13.15
CA TYR A 617 6.01 -21.12 12.91
C TYR A 617 6.20 -19.72 13.51
N GLY A 618 7.32 -19.45 14.19
CA GLY A 618 7.70 -18.10 14.62
C GLY A 618 7.07 -17.63 15.93
N TYR A 619 6.61 -18.56 16.78
CA TYR A 619 6.16 -18.27 18.14
C TYR A 619 7.35 -18.15 19.11
N CYS A 620 7.19 -17.44 20.24
CA CYS A 620 8.05 -17.57 21.41
C CYS A 620 7.51 -18.65 22.38
N ASP A 621 8.31 -19.01 23.40
CA ASP A 621 7.94 -20.04 24.36
C ASP A 621 6.61 -19.75 25.08
N ASP A 622 6.40 -18.50 25.50
CA ASP A 622 5.19 -18.07 26.21
C ASP A 622 3.95 -18.15 25.30
N CYS A 623 4.02 -17.60 24.09
CA CYS A 623 2.86 -17.54 23.21
C CYS A 623 2.55 -18.88 22.52
N ALA A 624 3.55 -19.75 22.33
CA ALA A 624 3.32 -21.12 21.89
C ALA A 624 2.53 -21.91 22.94
N GLU A 625 2.86 -21.75 24.23
CA GLU A 625 2.15 -22.41 25.31
C GLU A 625 0.72 -21.85 25.46
N ASP A 626 0.55 -20.52 25.46
CA ASP A 626 -0.78 -19.88 25.48
C ASP A 626 -1.65 -20.38 24.31
N THR A 627 -1.09 -20.48 23.10
CA THR A 627 -1.84 -20.97 21.92
C THR A 627 -2.30 -22.42 22.09
N VAL A 628 -1.44 -23.30 22.62
CA VAL A 628 -1.81 -24.71 22.86
C VAL A 628 -2.92 -24.80 23.91
N GLU A 629 -2.81 -24.04 25.01
CA GLU A 629 -3.84 -24.03 26.06
C GLU A 629 -5.15 -23.43 25.58
N TYR A 630 -5.07 -22.38 24.76
CA TYR A 630 -6.21 -21.74 24.13
C TYR A 630 -6.97 -22.73 23.25
N VAL A 631 -6.27 -23.47 22.38
CA VAL A 631 -6.89 -24.47 21.51
C VAL A 631 -7.54 -25.59 22.34
N ILE A 632 -6.95 -26.01 23.46
CA ILE A 632 -7.59 -26.97 24.39
C ILE A 632 -8.91 -26.41 24.93
N HIS A 633 -8.94 -25.13 25.31
CA HIS A 633 -10.15 -24.45 25.80
C HIS A 633 -11.24 -24.40 24.73
N VAL A 634 -10.88 -24.03 23.51
CA VAL A 634 -11.79 -23.97 22.35
C VAL A 634 -12.33 -25.36 21.98
N LEU A 635 -11.48 -26.39 21.98
CA LEU A 635 -11.89 -27.77 21.69
C LEU A 635 -12.88 -28.33 22.73
N LYS A 636 -12.84 -27.82 23.97
CA LYS A 636 -13.82 -28.14 25.03
C LYS A 636 -15.17 -27.41 24.87
N GLY A 637 -15.31 -26.56 23.85
CA GLY A 637 -16.53 -25.78 23.61
C GLY A 637 -16.75 -24.67 24.64
N ARG A 638 -15.69 -24.24 25.34
CA ARG A 638 -15.77 -23.17 26.32
C ARG A 638 -15.79 -21.81 25.62
N THR A 639 -16.59 -20.89 26.13
CA THR A 639 -16.68 -19.54 25.60
C THR A 639 -15.43 -18.73 25.95
N VAL A 640 -14.91 -17.99 24.98
CA VAL A 640 -13.76 -17.07 25.16
C VAL A 640 -14.24 -15.69 25.60
N ILE A 641 -15.42 -15.27 25.13
CA ILE A 641 -16.03 -13.98 25.42
C ILE A 641 -17.43 -14.19 25.98
N ARG A 642 -17.82 -13.35 26.94
CA ARG A 642 -19.22 -13.20 27.38
C ARG A 642 -19.66 -11.73 27.29
N THR A 643 -20.86 -11.50 26.75
CA THR A 643 -21.45 -10.16 26.67
C THR A 643 -22.38 -9.92 27.87
N GLN A 644 -22.17 -8.82 28.60
CA GLN A 644 -23.06 -8.41 29.70
C GLN A 644 -24.21 -7.51 29.22
N LYS A 645 -25.24 -7.34 30.07
CA LYS A 645 -26.44 -6.51 29.79
C LYS A 645 -26.17 -5.02 29.50
N LYS A 646 -24.95 -4.52 29.73
CA LYS A 646 -24.52 -3.14 29.44
C LYS A 646 -23.49 -3.05 28.31
N GLU A 647 -23.50 -4.01 27.37
CA GLU A 647 -22.60 -4.00 26.21
C GLU A 647 -21.11 -3.99 26.59
N ARG A 648 -20.78 -4.56 27.76
CA ARG A 648 -19.40 -4.87 28.17
C ARG A 648 -19.02 -6.28 27.75
N ILE A 649 -17.79 -6.42 27.27
CA ILE A 649 -17.15 -7.67 26.90
C ILE A 649 -16.35 -8.14 28.12
N ASP A 650 -16.72 -9.30 28.66
CA ASP A 650 -15.88 -10.00 29.64
C ASP A 650 -15.00 -11.01 28.87
N TRP A 651 -13.69 -10.78 28.92
CA TRP A 651 -12.70 -11.74 28.42
C TRP A 651 -12.55 -12.87 29.43
N LEU A 652 -12.94 -14.09 29.02
CA LEU A 652 -12.84 -15.29 29.86
C LEU A 652 -11.53 -16.06 29.63
N TRP A 653 -10.69 -15.57 28.72
CA TRP A 653 -9.33 -16.01 28.49
C TRP A 653 -8.39 -14.85 28.81
N GLY A 654 -7.42 -15.07 29.70
CA GLY A 654 -6.38 -14.11 30.03
C GLY A 654 -5.03 -14.77 29.86
N HIS A 655 -4.12 -14.11 29.15
CA HIS A 655 -2.73 -14.53 29.07
C HIS A 655 -2.06 -14.21 30.41
N GLU A 656 -1.87 -15.19 31.28
CA GLU A 656 -0.99 -15.05 32.44
C GLU A 656 0.45 -15.01 31.91
N SER A 657 1.00 -13.81 31.69
CA SER A 657 2.44 -13.67 31.46
C SER A 657 3.16 -14.24 32.67
N SER A 658 3.98 -15.26 32.45
CA SER A 658 4.79 -15.90 33.48
C SER A 658 5.60 -14.83 34.24
N SER A 659 5.24 -14.60 35.50
CA SER A 659 6.12 -13.86 36.41
C SER A 659 7.39 -14.70 36.61
N PRO A 660 8.59 -14.09 36.69
CA PRO A 660 9.79 -14.86 37.00
C PRO A 660 9.63 -15.55 38.36
N PRO A 661 10.08 -16.81 38.53
CA PRO A 661 9.91 -17.53 39.78
C PRO A 661 10.80 -16.90 40.86
N GLY A 662 10.22 -16.01 41.66
CA GLY A 662 10.99 -15.26 42.65
C GLY A 662 10.26 -14.13 43.36
N ALA A 663 9.00 -14.32 43.74
CA ALA A 663 8.38 -13.51 44.78
C ALA A 663 7.62 -14.45 45.71
N GLN A 664 8.28 -14.84 46.79
CA GLN A 664 7.63 -15.51 47.92
C GLN A 664 6.61 -14.54 48.50
N ASP A 665 5.36 -15.00 48.65
CA ASP A 665 4.35 -14.34 49.48
C ASP A 665 4.94 -14.04 50.87
N PRO A 666 4.70 -12.86 51.47
CA PRO A 666 5.04 -12.65 52.87
C PRO A 666 4.11 -13.51 53.71
N GLU A 667 4.72 -14.42 54.48
CA GLU A 667 4.07 -15.23 55.50
C GLU A 667 3.14 -14.39 56.39
N GLU A 668 1.94 -14.92 56.61
CA GLU A 668 1.01 -14.51 57.66
C GLU A 668 1.74 -14.44 59.01
N THR A 669 1.90 -13.23 59.56
CA THR A 669 2.23 -13.07 60.98
C THR A 669 0.95 -13.24 61.80
N PRO A 670 0.92 -14.14 62.80
CA PRO A 670 -0.25 -14.31 63.65
C PRO A 670 -0.38 -13.16 64.65
N GLU A 671 -1.63 -12.85 64.96
CA GLU A 671 -2.08 -11.92 65.99
C GLU A 671 -1.33 -12.12 67.33
N SER A 672 -0.90 -11.02 67.93
CA SER A 672 -0.62 -10.93 69.36
C SER A 672 -1.40 -9.76 69.96
N GLU A 673 -2.35 -10.12 70.81
CA GLU A 673 -3.12 -9.27 71.71
C GLU A 673 -2.25 -8.49 72.73
N GLU A 674 -2.83 -7.39 73.20
CA GLU A 674 -2.60 -6.67 74.48
C GLU A 674 -1.28 -5.92 74.71
N ALA A 675 -1.35 -4.58 74.87
CA ALA A 675 -1.54 -3.95 76.18
C ALA A 675 -1.45 -2.41 76.11
N ALA A 676 -2.06 -1.80 77.12
CA ALA A 676 -2.32 -0.39 77.37
C ALA A 676 -1.12 0.57 77.49
N ASP A 677 -1.50 1.85 77.43
CA ASP A 677 -0.98 3.04 78.15
C ASP A 677 -0.31 4.16 77.35
N ASP A 678 -0.84 5.35 77.67
CA ASP A 678 -0.52 6.76 77.40
C ASP A 678 -0.80 7.41 76.03
#